data_AF-A0A832YCD7-F1
#
_entry.id   AF-A0A832YCD7-F1
#
_cell.length_a   1.000
_cell.length_b   1.000
_cell.length_c   1.000
_cell.angle_alpha   90.00
_cell.angle_beta   90.00
_cell.angle_gamma   90.00
#
_symmetry.space_group_name_H-M   'P 1'
#
loop_
_entity.id
_entity.type
_entity.pdbx_description
1 polymer ?
#
loop_
_entity_poly.entity_id
_entity_poly.type
_entity_poly.pdbx_seq_one_letter_code
_entity_poly.pdbx_strand_id
1 'polypeptide(L)'
;MSTVGIHFAIANSPNLADDESVLGSSTNSMEVLMLGNSYTQANNLESLTESLLTNYFANSNVDRLAAGGLNLADHSSRVQTSGHQWNTTLNNGNYDWVVLQDQSQVPSFPTTSQYWQDSLSGAVVLNEIIGDNGAETVLLMTWGRRNGDQDNQWRNPDFLTMQANLDSGYRLYAENVSTASRPVWLAPAGLAFKHIYDEIVASGGTPENSGTLFDDLYSSDGSHPSLSGSYLTSCVVYATISGSNPVGLNGPSGLSSSRILELQEAASATVFNNTQNLVYPWHRASSTTFSNGNSSVVLHPALNETAGLTHRPGQRIDGASLNFTVSGLQEWSNTTNQMSALAPNSTMIGTSVDSNRQLRLNTTGAGSVPNSGTNNTVISSSVSMSGNHSYDTLHLLCGIVSCGEISVSGGPLRIYANVIKIELGTSIVADELVMGNWGVGGSTARASNGKSPGAGGGSHGTSGGSGGGTNGGSGGTTYGNGSEPGSSGGNVTYINVNGQVTNDANGGYGGGVVELYARVIYMNGSISADGGRGDDGAPPSGGTGPGGSGAGGGSGGSISLMANSVYIGPNAVISAEGGDGGDGEDGSCAPGNPCLFMYDGGHGGGGGAGGIILLATTANNLNNNGATSVGPGRGGAGGAPYGTGSRGTAGNNGNTGYSFTGTFAGWIGSLAYIYNGNYTSPILGRQGLINVHGVVRIPNSQPANTSIVATYRYSVDGSSWAQWTSFNLTFEELPAFSLIQFNFWLSTTNNTTTPRINSIDLDLSNWYSIDNFRLAISNTTGGSPI
;
A
#
# COMPACT_ATOMS: atom_id res chain seq x y z
N MET A 1 13.69 24.74 19.15
CA MET A 1 14.13 25.73 20.15
C MET A 1 12.87 26.27 20.79
N SER A 2 12.81 26.43 22.12
CA SER A 2 11.58 26.75 22.84
C SER A 2 11.46 28.26 23.06
N THR A 3 10.39 28.87 22.52
CA THR A 3 10.01 30.24 22.84
C THR A 3 9.26 30.26 24.17
N VAL A 4 9.62 31.13 25.10
CA VAL A 4 8.95 31.23 26.41
C VAL A 4 7.94 32.38 26.39
N GLY A 5 6.65 32.06 26.34
CA GLY A 5 5.59 33.03 26.60
C GLY A 5 5.48 33.31 28.09
N ILE A 6 5.59 34.58 28.49
CA ILE A 6 5.42 35.01 29.89
C ILE A 6 4.09 35.76 30.01
N HIS A 7 3.12 35.18 30.72
CA HIS A 7 1.87 35.82 31.08
C HIS A 7 1.75 35.99 32.59
N PHE A 8 1.32 37.19 33.00
CA PHE A 8 1.04 37.51 34.40
C PHE A 8 -0.47 37.46 34.66
N ALA A 9 -0.89 36.61 35.60
CA ALA A 9 -2.26 36.59 36.11
C ALA A 9 -2.23 36.66 37.63
N ILE A 10 -3.02 37.58 38.20
CA ILE A 10 -3.28 37.65 39.65
C ILE A 10 -4.67 37.07 39.87
N ALA A 11 -4.75 35.89 40.46
CA ALA A 11 -6.02 35.22 40.73
C ALA A 11 -6.73 35.85 41.94
N ASN A 12 -8.03 36.07 41.80
CA ASN A 12 -8.98 36.15 42.91
C ASN A 12 -10.27 35.44 42.49
N SER A 13 -10.52 34.28 43.10
CA SER A 13 -11.73 33.48 42.90
C SER A 13 -12.78 33.82 43.98
N PRO A 14 -14.05 33.42 43.82
CA PRO A 14 -14.84 33.30 42.58
C PRO A 14 -16.18 34.05 42.69
N ASN A 15 -16.88 34.27 41.56
CA ASN A 15 -18.35 34.13 41.52
C ASN A 15 -18.92 34.15 40.08
N LEU A 16 -19.74 33.14 39.81
CA LEU A 16 -21.01 33.15 39.06
C LEU A 16 -21.33 34.36 38.16
N ALA A 17 -21.46 34.11 36.85
CA ALA A 17 -22.76 34.11 36.16
C ALA A 17 -22.62 33.58 34.73
N ASP A 18 -23.67 32.92 34.21
CA ASP A 18 -23.91 32.86 32.77
C ASP A 18 -24.50 34.21 32.31
N ASP A 19 -24.16 34.68 31.11
CA ASP A 19 -25.03 35.60 30.37
C ASP A 19 -24.83 35.40 28.85
N GLU A 20 -25.92 35.43 28.10
CA GLU A 20 -25.91 35.34 26.63
C GLU A 20 -26.09 36.72 25.99
N SER A 21 -25.66 36.87 24.73
CA SER A 21 -25.76 38.09 23.92
C SER A 21 -24.81 39.23 24.41
N VAL A 22 -24.33 40.15 23.58
CA VAL A 22 -25.05 40.88 22.52
C VAL A 22 -24.25 40.95 21.21
N LEU A 23 -24.87 40.50 20.12
CA LEU A 23 -24.70 41.10 18.79
C LEU A 23 -26.10 41.42 18.24
N GLY A 24 -26.49 42.69 18.35
CA GLY A 24 -27.79 43.19 17.91
C GLY A 24 -27.88 43.37 16.39
N SER A 25 -29.06 43.16 15.81
CA SER A 25 -29.26 43.14 14.37
C SER A 25 -29.40 44.54 13.73
N SER A 26 -28.27 45.14 13.32
CA SER A 26 -28.20 46.24 12.34
C SER A 26 -26.72 46.46 11.95
N THR A 27 -26.25 46.30 10.71
CA THR A 27 -26.94 46.12 9.41
C THR A 27 -26.21 45.09 8.52
N ASN A 28 -26.90 44.48 7.55
CA ASN A 28 -26.29 43.52 6.60
C ASN A 28 -25.58 44.24 5.44
N SER A 29 -24.67 45.16 5.74
CA SER A 29 -23.85 45.91 4.78
C SER A 29 -22.38 45.91 5.18
N MET A 30 -21.50 46.18 4.22
CA MET A 30 -20.05 46.21 4.45
C MET A 30 -19.37 47.14 3.42
N GLU A 31 -18.90 48.29 3.90
CA GLU A 31 -18.28 49.33 3.07
C GLU A 31 -16.76 49.28 3.23
N VAL A 32 -16.02 48.99 2.16
CA VAL A 32 -14.56 48.84 2.21
C VAL A 32 -13.88 49.75 1.19
N LEU A 33 -12.77 50.39 1.57
CA LEU A 33 -11.98 51.25 0.69
C LEU A 33 -10.53 50.75 0.57
N MET A 34 -10.07 50.46 -0.64
CA MET A 34 -8.68 50.06 -0.91
C MET A 34 -7.81 51.23 -1.37
N LEU A 35 -6.85 51.67 -0.54
CA LEU A 35 -5.76 52.57 -0.95
C LEU A 35 -4.55 51.73 -1.36
N GLY A 36 -4.01 52.01 -2.54
CA GLY A 36 -2.82 51.32 -3.02
C GLY A 36 -2.37 51.76 -4.41
N ASN A 37 -1.72 50.85 -5.12
CA ASN A 37 -1.10 51.15 -6.41
C ASN A 37 -1.49 50.15 -7.50
N SER A 38 -0.60 49.87 -8.46
CA SER A 38 -0.89 48.98 -9.59
C SER A 38 -1.18 47.53 -9.16
N TYR A 39 -0.79 47.11 -7.96
CA TYR A 39 -1.17 45.82 -7.38
C TYR A 39 -2.67 45.79 -7.02
N THR A 40 -3.22 46.86 -6.40
CA THR A 40 -4.67 47.02 -6.20
C THR A 40 -5.42 47.22 -7.52
N GLN A 41 -4.82 47.89 -8.51
CA GLN A 41 -5.48 48.11 -9.80
C GLN A 41 -5.64 46.81 -10.61
N ALA A 42 -4.69 45.88 -10.47
CA ALA A 42 -4.60 44.66 -11.28
C ALA A 42 -5.79 43.72 -11.09
N ASN A 43 -6.42 43.37 -12.21
CA ASN A 43 -7.57 42.46 -12.30
C ASN A 43 -8.80 42.89 -11.48
N ASN A 44 -8.93 44.19 -11.17
CA ASN A 44 -10.00 44.77 -10.35
C ASN A 44 -10.15 44.06 -8.98
N LEU A 45 -9.08 44.09 -8.17
CA LEU A 45 -9.03 43.50 -6.83
C LEU A 45 -10.19 43.94 -5.93
N GLU A 46 -10.65 45.17 -6.08
CA GLU A 46 -11.82 45.73 -5.40
C GLU A 46 -13.09 44.92 -5.70
N SER A 47 -13.42 44.74 -6.98
CA SER A 47 -14.62 44.00 -7.42
C SER A 47 -14.52 42.50 -7.12
N LEU A 48 -13.31 41.91 -7.13
CA LEU A 48 -13.09 40.54 -6.68
C LEU A 48 -13.37 40.38 -5.18
N THR A 49 -12.98 41.36 -4.36
CA THR A 49 -13.21 41.37 -2.92
C THR A 49 -14.68 41.63 -2.58
N GLU A 50 -15.34 42.55 -3.30
CA GLU A 50 -16.78 42.80 -3.22
C GLU A 50 -17.60 41.54 -3.53
N SER A 51 -17.24 40.84 -4.62
CA SER A 51 -17.88 39.59 -5.03
C SER A 51 -17.78 38.50 -3.97
N LEU A 52 -16.71 38.49 -3.16
CA LEU A 52 -16.53 37.57 -2.04
C LEU A 52 -17.32 38.03 -0.80
N LEU A 53 -17.14 39.29 -0.37
CA LEU A 53 -17.81 39.85 0.81
C LEU A 53 -19.34 39.78 0.70
N THR A 54 -19.91 39.94 -0.50
CA THR A 54 -21.35 39.82 -0.77
C THR A 54 -21.95 38.46 -0.38
N ASN A 55 -21.15 37.38 -0.29
CA ASN A 55 -21.63 36.07 0.18
C ASN A 55 -21.86 36.02 1.70
N TYR A 56 -21.33 36.98 2.45
CA TYR A 56 -21.43 37.06 3.91
C TYR A 56 -22.19 38.32 4.37
N PHE A 57 -21.81 39.50 3.86
CA PHE A 57 -22.50 40.77 4.07
C PHE A 57 -23.29 41.13 2.79
N ALA A 58 -24.60 40.86 2.80
CA ALA A 58 -25.44 40.85 1.60
C ALA A 58 -25.49 42.18 0.79
N ASN A 59 -25.10 43.31 1.38
CA ASN A 59 -24.95 44.60 0.69
C ASN A 59 -23.50 45.11 0.89
N SER A 60 -22.54 44.44 0.25
CA SER A 60 -21.13 44.88 0.25
C SER A 60 -20.87 45.86 -0.89
N ASN A 61 -19.99 46.83 -0.65
CA ASN A 61 -19.44 47.74 -1.66
C ASN A 61 -17.93 47.90 -1.40
N VAL A 62 -17.10 47.81 -2.45
CA VAL A 62 -15.64 47.95 -2.33
C VAL A 62 -15.08 48.96 -3.31
N ASP A 63 -14.76 50.15 -2.80
CA ASP A 63 -14.10 51.22 -3.54
C ASP A 63 -12.58 51.02 -3.62
N ARG A 64 -11.94 51.70 -4.59
CA ARG A 64 -10.48 51.88 -4.60
C ARG A 64 -10.02 53.31 -4.90
N LEU A 65 -8.93 53.69 -4.28
CA LEU A 65 -8.17 54.92 -4.51
C LEU A 65 -6.71 54.57 -4.82
N ALA A 66 -6.46 54.15 -6.06
CA ALA A 66 -5.15 53.64 -6.48
C ALA A 66 -4.61 54.28 -7.75
N ALA A 67 -3.28 54.45 -7.82
CA ALA A 67 -2.54 54.86 -9.02
C ALA A 67 -1.16 54.17 -9.08
N GLY A 68 -0.57 54.04 -10.27
CA GLY A 68 0.72 53.35 -10.44
C GLY A 68 1.84 53.95 -9.57
N GLY A 69 2.57 53.08 -8.87
CA GLY A 69 3.79 53.43 -8.12
C GLY A 69 3.63 54.07 -6.73
N LEU A 70 2.41 54.40 -6.27
CA LEU A 70 2.21 55.08 -4.99
C LEU A 70 2.68 54.27 -3.78
N ASN A 71 3.23 54.98 -2.80
CA ASN A 71 3.49 54.49 -1.44
C ASN A 71 2.53 55.13 -0.41
N LEU A 72 2.59 54.71 0.86
CA LEU A 72 1.71 55.23 1.91
C LEU A 72 1.95 56.72 2.23
N ALA A 73 3.14 57.29 1.97
CA ALA A 73 3.39 58.73 2.09
C ALA A 73 2.68 59.55 1.00
N ASP A 74 2.67 59.07 -0.25
CA ASP A 74 1.89 59.66 -1.34
C ASP A 74 0.40 59.67 -1.01
N HIS A 75 -0.11 58.55 -0.46
CA HIS A 75 -1.49 58.44 -0.02
C HIS A 75 -1.82 59.42 1.11
N SER A 76 -1.00 59.52 2.15
CA SER A 76 -1.15 60.50 3.23
C SER A 76 -1.21 61.93 2.69
N SER A 77 -0.25 62.32 1.84
CA SER A 77 -0.18 63.66 1.25
C SER A 77 -1.46 64.01 0.47
N ARG A 78 -2.01 63.07 -0.31
CA ARG A 78 -3.27 63.25 -1.06
C ARG A 78 -4.51 63.28 -0.17
N VAL A 79 -4.53 62.54 0.94
CA VAL A 79 -5.62 62.55 1.93
C VAL A 79 -5.60 63.85 2.76
N GLN A 80 -4.43 64.41 3.03
CA GLN A 80 -4.26 65.70 3.71
C GLN A 80 -4.51 66.92 2.79
N THR A 81 -4.44 66.73 1.47
CA THR A 81 -4.70 67.80 0.49
C THR A 81 -6.21 68.05 0.35
N SER A 82 -6.71 69.08 1.05
CA SER A 82 -8.12 69.50 1.02
C SER A 82 -8.67 69.61 -0.41
N GLY A 83 -9.77 68.90 -0.69
CA GLY A 83 -10.44 68.90 -1.99
C GLY A 83 -9.82 67.98 -3.06
N HIS A 84 -8.71 67.28 -2.77
CA HIS A 84 -8.23 66.20 -3.63
C HIS A 84 -9.17 64.97 -3.51
N GLN A 85 -9.36 64.21 -4.59
CA GLN A 85 -10.18 62.98 -4.59
C GLN A 85 -9.93 62.05 -3.38
N TRP A 86 -8.68 61.82 -2.95
CA TRP A 86 -8.37 60.98 -1.79
C TRP A 86 -8.91 61.57 -0.49
N ASN A 87 -8.71 62.88 -0.28
CA ASN A 87 -9.29 63.64 0.82
C ASN A 87 -10.83 63.57 0.78
N THR A 88 -11.47 63.80 -0.36
CA THR A 88 -12.94 63.86 -0.46
C THR A 88 -13.61 62.48 -0.41
N THR A 89 -12.97 61.42 -0.91
CA THR A 89 -13.55 60.07 -0.82
C THR A 89 -13.42 59.51 0.59
N LEU A 90 -12.24 59.61 1.22
CA LEU A 90 -12.06 59.08 2.58
C LEU A 90 -12.90 59.84 3.63
N ASN A 91 -13.04 61.17 3.52
CA ASN A 91 -13.78 61.97 4.52
C ASN A 91 -15.28 62.14 4.25
N ASN A 92 -15.83 61.55 3.17
CA ASN A 92 -17.28 61.55 2.90
C ASN A 92 -17.86 60.13 2.70
N GLY A 93 -17.02 59.10 2.69
CA GLY A 93 -17.46 57.70 2.60
C GLY A 93 -17.57 57.07 3.99
N ASN A 94 -18.71 56.45 4.27
CA ASN A 94 -18.98 55.76 5.53
C ASN A 94 -18.39 54.34 5.51
N TYR A 95 -17.06 54.23 5.40
CA TYR A 95 -16.39 52.93 5.30
C TYR A 95 -16.27 52.25 6.67
N ASP A 96 -16.49 50.93 6.72
CA ASP A 96 -16.19 50.09 7.88
C ASP A 96 -14.68 49.79 7.95
N TRP A 97 -14.07 49.52 6.79
CA TRP A 97 -12.66 49.13 6.68
C TRP A 97 -11.91 49.92 5.60
N VAL A 98 -10.69 50.34 5.91
CA VAL A 98 -9.76 50.91 4.94
C VAL A 98 -8.53 50.02 4.83
N VAL A 99 -8.34 49.44 3.64
CA VAL A 99 -7.24 48.53 3.32
C VAL A 99 -6.10 49.34 2.71
N LEU A 100 -4.94 49.33 3.36
CA LEU A 100 -3.74 50.07 2.98
C LEU A 100 -2.68 49.15 2.36
N GLN A 101 -2.36 49.36 1.08
CA GLN A 101 -1.29 48.66 0.36
C GLN A 101 -0.13 49.64 0.07
N ASP A 102 1.08 49.30 0.50
CA ASP A 102 2.27 50.11 0.22
C ASP A 102 2.98 49.68 -1.09
N GLN A 103 3.93 50.48 -1.57
CA GLN A 103 4.74 50.16 -2.76
C GLN A 103 5.48 48.82 -2.56
N SER A 104 5.48 47.97 -3.58
CA SER A 104 5.82 46.53 -3.46
C SER A 104 7.23 46.16 -2.99
N GLN A 105 8.13 47.14 -2.88
CA GLN A 105 9.50 46.99 -2.37
C GLN A 105 9.69 47.71 -1.02
N VAL A 106 8.91 48.77 -0.73
CA VAL A 106 9.17 49.72 0.36
C VAL A 106 9.08 49.09 1.77
N PRO A 107 8.03 48.35 2.15
CA PRO A 107 7.97 47.69 3.45
C PRO A 107 9.11 46.69 3.63
N SER A 108 9.60 46.09 2.53
CA SER A 108 10.71 45.14 2.63
C SER A 108 11.96 45.80 3.18
N PHE A 109 12.27 47.06 2.80
CA PHE A 109 13.55 47.74 3.01
C PHE A 109 13.98 47.87 4.49
N PRO A 110 15.27 48.15 4.79
CA PRO A 110 15.69 48.40 6.17
C PRO A 110 14.93 49.56 6.79
N THR A 111 14.67 49.49 8.10
CA THR A 111 14.00 50.57 8.86
C THR A 111 14.77 51.90 8.85
N THR A 112 16.05 51.89 8.46
CA THR A 112 16.89 53.08 8.23
C THR A 112 16.74 53.69 6.82
N SER A 113 15.95 53.08 5.93
CA SER A 113 15.65 53.60 4.60
C SER A 113 14.65 54.76 4.69
N GLN A 114 14.94 55.87 4.00
CA GLN A 114 14.04 57.03 3.99
C GLN A 114 12.65 56.65 3.46
N TYR A 115 12.56 55.86 2.38
CA TYR A 115 11.27 55.37 1.84
C TYR A 115 10.44 54.61 2.88
N TRP A 116 11.09 53.83 3.76
CA TRP A 116 10.42 53.06 4.81
C TRP A 116 9.93 53.97 5.94
N GLN A 117 10.75 54.94 6.35
CA GLN A 117 10.41 55.97 7.35
C GLN A 117 9.28 56.89 6.88
N ASP A 118 9.32 57.33 5.63
CA ASP A 118 8.30 58.17 5.01
C ASP A 118 6.96 57.42 4.95
N SER A 119 6.98 56.15 4.53
CA SER A 119 5.77 55.34 4.37
C SER A 119 5.20 54.85 5.70
N LEU A 120 6.04 54.62 6.73
CA LEU A 120 5.57 54.48 8.12
C LEU A 120 4.89 55.77 8.60
N SER A 121 5.51 56.93 8.37
CA SER A 121 4.95 58.23 8.78
C SER A 121 3.61 58.50 8.09
N GLY A 122 3.50 58.16 6.80
CA GLY A 122 2.25 58.19 6.06
C GLY A 122 1.22 57.19 6.59
N ALA A 123 1.63 56.00 7.01
CA ALA A 123 0.75 55.00 7.61
C ALA A 123 0.18 55.47 8.96
N VAL A 124 0.96 56.16 9.80
CA VAL A 124 0.47 56.79 11.05
C VAL A 124 -0.62 57.81 10.75
N VAL A 125 -0.37 58.77 9.86
CA VAL A 125 -1.32 59.83 9.52
C VAL A 125 -2.56 59.29 8.81
N LEU A 126 -2.41 58.35 7.88
CA LEU A 126 -3.54 57.66 7.27
C LEU A 126 -4.37 56.95 8.35
N ASN A 127 -3.72 56.21 9.25
CA ASN A 127 -4.42 55.51 10.32
C ASN A 127 -5.21 56.49 11.20
N GLU A 128 -4.65 57.65 11.58
CA GLU A 128 -5.37 58.70 12.31
C GLU A 128 -6.64 59.15 11.57
N ILE A 129 -6.52 59.55 10.30
CA ILE A 129 -7.64 60.08 9.51
C ILE A 129 -8.71 59.01 9.22
N ILE A 130 -8.31 57.74 9.06
CA ILE A 130 -9.24 56.60 8.94
C ILE A 130 -10.06 56.46 10.23
N GLY A 131 -9.41 56.55 11.40
CA GLY A 131 -10.07 56.48 12.70
C GLY A 131 -10.98 57.67 13.01
N ASP A 132 -10.61 58.88 12.60
CA ASP A 132 -11.44 60.09 12.75
C ASP A 132 -12.74 60.01 11.92
N ASN A 133 -12.74 59.22 10.84
CA ASN A 133 -13.93 58.91 10.03
C ASN A 133 -14.67 57.63 10.49
N GLY A 134 -14.26 57.02 11.60
CA GLY A 134 -14.94 55.88 12.25
C GLY A 134 -14.57 54.50 11.71
N ALA A 135 -13.70 54.41 10.71
CA ALA A 135 -13.28 53.16 10.07
C ALA A 135 -12.11 52.47 10.80
N GLU A 136 -11.92 51.17 10.55
CA GLU A 136 -10.74 50.42 10.99
C GLU A 136 -9.73 50.16 9.85
N THR A 137 -8.45 50.05 10.23
CA THR A 137 -7.32 49.96 9.28
C THR A 137 -6.80 48.54 9.13
N VAL A 138 -6.66 48.07 7.89
CA VAL A 138 -6.00 46.80 7.55
C VAL A 138 -4.81 47.07 6.64
N LEU A 139 -3.61 46.64 7.02
CA LEU A 139 -2.44 46.64 6.14
C LEU A 139 -2.47 45.39 5.25
N LEU A 140 -2.45 45.59 3.92
CA LEU A 140 -2.35 44.50 2.95
C LEU A 140 -0.88 44.10 2.76
N MET A 141 -0.47 43.03 3.44
CA MET A 141 0.90 42.51 3.33
C MET A 141 1.11 41.88 1.96
N THR A 142 1.77 42.61 1.07
CA THR A 142 2.05 42.19 -0.31
C THR A 142 3.04 41.02 -0.40
N TRP A 143 3.05 40.37 -1.57
CA TRP A 143 3.95 39.27 -1.93
C TRP A 143 5.32 39.76 -2.42
N GLY A 144 6.34 38.92 -2.21
CA GLY A 144 7.63 39.04 -2.87
C GLY A 144 7.51 38.85 -4.40
N ARG A 145 8.45 39.42 -5.15
CA ARG A 145 8.60 39.19 -6.60
C ARG A 145 9.05 37.74 -6.85
N ARG A 146 8.50 37.08 -7.88
CA ARG A 146 8.71 35.65 -8.20
C ARG A 146 10.19 35.27 -8.25
N ASN A 147 11.01 36.15 -8.84
CA ASN A 147 12.44 35.96 -9.05
C ASN A 147 13.28 36.87 -8.13
N GLY A 148 12.76 37.25 -6.96
CA GLY A 148 13.36 38.29 -6.12
C GLY A 148 13.28 39.69 -6.73
N ASP A 149 13.82 40.69 -6.03
CA ASP A 149 13.89 42.06 -6.51
C ASP A 149 15.17 42.30 -7.33
N GLN A 150 15.02 42.30 -8.65
CA GLN A 150 16.13 42.48 -9.58
C GLN A 150 16.85 43.83 -9.42
N ASP A 151 16.17 44.86 -8.91
CA ASP A 151 16.78 46.17 -8.62
C ASP A 151 17.55 46.19 -7.28
N ASN A 152 17.21 45.28 -6.35
CA ASN A 152 17.76 45.21 -4.99
C ASN A 152 18.21 43.79 -4.58
N GLN A 153 18.82 43.05 -5.50
CA GLN A 153 19.29 41.67 -5.28
C GLN A 153 20.20 41.53 -4.04
N TRP A 154 20.92 42.60 -3.66
CA TRP A 154 21.75 42.65 -2.46
C TRP A 154 21.00 42.39 -1.14
N ARG A 155 19.66 42.52 -1.15
CA ARG A 155 18.80 42.32 0.02
C ARG A 155 17.61 41.41 -0.22
N ASN A 156 17.10 41.39 -1.44
CA ASN A 156 15.93 40.61 -1.87
C ASN A 156 16.33 39.72 -3.08
N PRO A 157 17.33 38.82 -2.96
CA PRO A 157 17.87 38.04 -4.09
C PRO A 157 16.87 37.04 -4.69
N ASP A 158 15.90 36.59 -3.90
CA ASP A 158 14.92 35.56 -4.23
C ASP A 158 13.56 35.88 -3.59
N PHE A 159 12.53 35.10 -3.94
CA PHE A 159 11.17 35.27 -3.42
C PHE A 159 11.10 35.12 -1.89
N LEU A 160 11.70 34.06 -1.32
CA LEU A 160 11.58 33.76 0.11
C LEU A 160 12.20 34.85 0.98
N THR A 161 13.38 35.34 0.59
CA THR A 161 14.09 36.42 1.28
C THR A 161 13.33 37.73 1.16
N MET A 162 12.79 38.05 -0.03
CA MET A 162 11.92 39.22 -0.20
C MET A 162 10.65 39.11 0.64
N GLN A 163 10.04 37.93 0.72
CA GLN A 163 8.81 37.70 1.48
C GLN A 163 9.01 37.80 2.99
N ALA A 164 10.12 37.27 3.52
CA ALA A 164 10.48 37.40 4.93
C ALA A 164 10.75 38.87 5.31
N ASN A 165 11.41 39.62 4.42
CA ASN A 165 11.61 41.05 4.58
C ASN A 165 10.28 41.83 4.56
N LEU A 166 9.35 41.48 3.66
CA LEU A 166 8.01 42.09 3.61
C LEU A 166 7.16 41.77 4.85
N ASP A 167 7.12 40.52 5.31
CA ASP A 167 6.39 40.11 6.53
C ASP A 167 6.89 40.90 7.76
N SER A 168 8.21 40.96 7.95
CA SER A 168 8.83 41.76 9.01
C SER A 168 8.48 43.24 8.91
N GLY A 169 8.56 43.83 7.70
CA GLY A 169 8.23 45.23 7.46
C GLY A 169 6.78 45.60 7.75
N TYR A 170 5.83 44.80 7.25
CA TYR A 170 4.40 45.02 7.50
C TYR A 170 4.01 44.77 8.97
N ARG A 171 4.67 43.83 9.67
CA ARG A 171 4.52 43.66 11.12
C ARG A 171 5.03 44.87 11.90
N LEU A 172 6.19 45.41 11.54
CA LEU A 172 6.72 46.65 12.14
C LEU A 172 5.83 47.87 11.85
N TYR A 173 5.21 47.97 10.67
CA TYR A 173 4.16 48.96 10.41
C TYR A 173 2.96 48.76 11.33
N ALA A 174 2.41 47.55 11.43
CA ALA A 174 1.29 47.29 12.32
C ALA A 174 1.63 47.60 13.79
N GLU A 175 2.83 47.27 14.27
CA GLU A 175 3.30 47.56 15.62
C GLU A 175 3.44 49.07 15.89
N ASN A 176 4.08 49.82 15.00
CA ASN A 176 4.36 51.25 15.19
C ASN A 176 3.14 52.15 14.92
N VAL A 177 2.15 51.67 14.16
CA VAL A 177 0.93 52.41 13.80
C VAL A 177 -0.26 52.06 14.71
N SER A 178 -0.24 50.89 15.37
CA SER A 178 -1.27 50.49 16.33
C SER A 178 -1.24 51.31 17.62
N THR A 179 -2.41 51.50 18.20
CA THR A 179 -2.57 52.04 19.56
C THR A 179 -3.40 51.09 20.43
N ALA A 180 -3.26 51.17 21.75
CA ALA A 180 -3.99 50.31 22.69
C ALA A 180 -5.52 50.40 22.60
N SER A 181 -6.06 51.49 22.03
CA SER A 181 -7.49 51.70 21.77
C SER A 181 -7.89 51.50 20.30
N ARG A 182 -6.92 51.35 19.38
CA ARG A 182 -7.16 51.23 17.95
C ARG A 182 -5.98 50.50 17.28
N PRO A 183 -6.01 49.15 17.24
CA PRO A 183 -4.98 48.35 16.58
C PRO A 183 -5.15 48.41 15.06
N VAL A 184 -4.06 48.14 14.34
CA VAL A 184 -4.03 47.95 12.89
C VAL A 184 -3.85 46.47 12.58
N TRP A 185 -4.65 45.96 11.66
CA TRP A 185 -4.67 44.54 11.29
C TRP A 185 -3.78 44.24 10.08
N LEU A 186 -3.57 42.95 9.81
CA LEU A 186 -2.75 42.49 8.68
C LEU A 186 -3.51 41.46 7.85
N ALA A 187 -3.66 41.73 6.55
CA ALA A 187 -4.10 40.75 5.55
C ALA A 187 -2.86 40.08 4.92
N PRO A 188 -2.50 38.84 5.29
CA PRO A 188 -1.20 38.23 5.00
C PRO A 188 -1.08 37.66 3.57
N ALA A 189 -1.43 38.43 2.53
CA ALA A 189 -1.51 37.91 1.15
C ALA A 189 -0.17 37.34 0.68
N GLY A 190 0.96 37.97 1.00
CA GLY A 190 2.30 37.44 0.70
C GLY A 190 2.63 36.11 1.39
N LEU A 191 2.05 35.82 2.56
CA LEU A 191 2.21 34.52 3.21
C LEU A 191 1.34 33.44 2.56
N ALA A 192 0.25 33.80 1.88
CA ALA A 192 -0.52 32.86 1.06
C ALA A 192 0.21 32.50 -0.24
N PHE A 193 0.89 33.47 -0.87
CA PHE A 193 1.85 33.17 -1.96
C PHE A 193 2.97 32.25 -1.46
N LYS A 194 3.49 32.49 -0.25
CA LYS A 194 4.53 31.63 0.37
C LYS A 194 4.02 30.23 0.70
N HIS A 195 2.78 30.08 1.16
CA HIS A 195 2.18 28.79 1.45
C HIS A 195 2.13 27.89 0.21
N ILE A 196 1.68 28.44 -0.92
CA ILE A 196 1.68 27.76 -2.24
C ILE A 196 3.10 27.38 -2.67
N TYR A 197 4.08 28.28 -2.48
CA TYR A 197 5.49 28.01 -2.75
C TYR A 197 5.99 26.82 -1.89
N ASP A 198 5.73 26.85 -0.59
CA ASP A 198 6.18 25.82 0.37
C ASP A 198 5.55 24.46 0.09
N GLU A 199 4.28 24.40 -0.33
CA GLU A 199 3.61 23.16 -0.75
C GLU A 199 4.23 22.53 -1.99
N ILE A 200 4.55 23.35 -3.01
CA ILE A 200 5.23 22.86 -4.22
C ILE A 200 6.62 22.32 -3.86
N VAL A 201 7.38 23.01 -3.00
CA VAL A 201 8.68 22.48 -2.49
C VAL A 201 8.49 21.19 -1.70
N ALA A 202 7.49 21.10 -0.83
CA ALA A 202 7.18 19.89 -0.05
C ALA A 202 6.78 18.70 -0.93
N SER A 203 6.16 18.96 -2.09
CA SER A 203 5.87 17.93 -3.11
C SER A 203 7.09 17.48 -3.92
N GLY A 204 8.24 18.15 -3.76
CA GLY A 204 9.48 17.90 -4.52
C GLY A 204 9.57 18.68 -5.84
N GLY A 205 8.72 19.69 -6.05
CA GLY A 205 8.75 20.58 -7.22
C GLY A 205 9.64 21.81 -7.03
N THR A 206 9.87 22.52 -8.13
CA THR A 206 10.49 23.86 -8.14
C THR A 206 9.38 24.89 -8.42
N PRO A 207 9.01 25.75 -7.46
CA PRO A 207 7.87 26.68 -7.61
C PRO A 207 7.99 27.62 -8.81
N GLU A 208 9.19 28.04 -9.16
CA GLU A 208 9.47 29.01 -10.22
C GLU A 208 9.46 28.42 -11.64
N ASN A 209 9.22 27.11 -11.78
CA ASN A 209 9.04 26.48 -13.10
C ASN A 209 7.70 26.91 -13.72
N SER A 210 7.69 27.10 -15.04
CA SER A 210 6.48 27.61 -15.69
C SER A 210 5.32 26.60 -15.71
N GLY A 211 4.12 27.09 -15.42
CA GLY A 211 2.91 26.29 -15.29
C GLY A 211 2.72 25.58 -13.94
N THR A 212 3.49 25.97 -12.90
CA THR A 212 3.12 25.68 -11.51
C THR A 212 2.04 26.65 -11.04
N LEU A 213 1.34 26.31 -9.94
CA LEU A 213 0.43 27.24 -9.26
C LEU A 213 1.13 28.53 -8.82
N PHE A 214 2.41 28.47 -8.40
CA PHE A 214 3.17 29.65 -7.96
C PHE A 214 3.57 30.56 -9.12
N ASP A 215 4.07 30.02 -10.24
CA ASP A 215 4.36 30.81 -11.45
C ASP A 215 3.09 31.51 -11.95
N ASP A 216 1.98 30.77 -11.97
CA ASP A 216 0.64 31.24 -12.36
C ASP A 216 0.06 32.34 -11.44
N LEU A 217 0.65 32.66 -10.28
CA LEU A 217 0.20 33.80 -9.44
C LEU A 217 0.63 35.16 -10.02
N TYR A 218 1.62 35.18 -10.92
CA TYR A 218 2.24 36.40 -11.40
C TYR A 218 1.87 36.73 -12.86
N SER A 219 1.96 38.00 -13.20
CA SER A 219 2.07 38.44 -14.59
C SER A 219 3.44 38.06 -15.17
N SER A 220 3.63 38.22 -16.49
CA SER A 220 4.90 37.92 -17.15
C SER A 220 6.11 38.71 -16.64
N ASP A 221 5.89 39.80 -15.90
CA ASP A 221 6.94 40.57 -15.22
C ASP A 221 7.46 39.94 -13.91
N GLY A 222 6.78 38.93 -13.37
CA GLY A 222 7.14 38.33 -12.07
C GLY A 222 6.92 39.23 -10.85
N SER A 223 6.15 40.32 -10.98
CA SER A 223 5.87 41.28 -9.90
C SER A 223 4.37 41.54 -9.73
N HIS A 224 3.69 42.00 -10.79
CA HIS A 224 2.24 42.21 -10.74
C HIS A 224 1.49 40.88 -10.64
N PRO A 225 0.29 40.86 -10.03
CA PRO A 225 -0.48 39.63 -9.88
C PRO A 225 -1.20 39.27 -11.19
N SER A 226 -1.30 37.98 -11.46
CA SER A 226 -2.26 37.44 -12.43
C SER A 226 -3.68 37.47 -11.84
N LEU A 227 -4.69 37.03 -12.60
CA LEU A 227 -6.03 36.81 -12.06
C LEU A 227 -6.02 35.81 -10.88
N SER A 228 -5.13 34.80 -10.89
CA SER A 228 -4.91 33.89 -9.76
C SER A 228 -4.38 34.64 -8.53
N GLY A 229 -3.36 35.48 -8.71
CA GLY A 229 -2.75 36.27 -7.64
C GLY A 229 -3.71 37.30 -7.03
N SER A 230 -4.47 38.02 -7.86
CA SER A 230 -5.51 38.94 -7.38
C SER A 230 -6.64 38.21 -6.67
N TYR A 231 -7.08 37.03 -7.17
CA TYR A 231 -8.14 36.28 -6.50
C TYR A 231 -7.70 35.68 -5.16
N LEU A 232 -6.47 35.15 -5.06
CA LEU A 232 -5.87 34.73 -3.80
C LEU A 232 -5.83 35.88 -2.79
N THR A 233 -5.41 37.06 -3.26
CA THR A 233 -5.37 38.29 -2.45
C THR A 233 -6.76 38.68 -1.95
N SER A 234 -7.80 38.65 -2.82
CA SER A 234 -9.17 38.94 -2.39
C SER A 234 -9.72 37.89 -1.42
N CYS A 235 -9.34 36.61 -1.55
CA CYS A 235 -9.70 35.57 -0.58
C CYS A 235 -9.07 35.80 0.79
N VAL A 236 -7.80 36.24 0.84
CA VAL A 236 -7.13 36.60 2.10
C VAL A 236 -7.74 37.85 2.72
N VAL A 237 -8.08 38.89 1.94
CA VAL A 237 -8.76 40.09 2.46
C VAL A 237 -10.18 39.77 2.96
N TYR A 238 -10.95 39.00 2.19
CA TYR A 238 -12.27 38.50 2.59
C TYR A 238 -12.19 37.76 3.94
N ALA A 239 -11.26 36.82 4.09
CA ALA A 239 -11.06 36.10 5.33
C ALA A 239 -10.65 37.07 6.46
N THR A 240 -9.70 37.98 6.21
CA THR A 240 -9.18 38.99 7.16
C THR A 240 -10.22 40.01 7.63
N ILE A 241 -11.33 40.19 6.92
CA ILE A 241 -12.44 41.07 7.34
C ILE A 241 -13.60 40.27 7.95
N SER A 242 -14.02 39.16 7.32
CA SER A 242 -15.23 38.42 7.70
C SER A 242 -15.04 37.37 8.79
N GLY A 243 -13.80 36.95 9.08
CA GLY A 243 -13.50 35.79 9.92
C GLY A 243 -13.98 34.45 9.36
N SER A 244 -14.41 34.43 8.09
CA SER A 244 -15.05 33.28 7.46
C SER A 244 -14.15 32.62 6.41
N ASN A 245 -14.30 31.31 6.28
CA ASN A 245 -13.54 30.51 5.33
C ASN A 245 -13.98 30.82 3.88
N PRO A 246 -13.06 31.16 2.95
CA PRO A 246 -13.40 31.39 1.54
C PRO A 246 -13.65 30.11 0.73
N VAL A 247 -13.35 28.92 1.25
CA VAL A 247 -13.50 27.63 0.55
C VAL A 247 -14.96 27.34 0.22
N GLY A 248 -15.22 27.10 -1.06
CA GLY A 248 -16.55 26.81 -1.61
C GLY A 248 -17.32 28.03 -2.11
N LEU A 249 -16.76 29.24 -1.99
CA LEU A 249 -17.35 30.44 -2.60
C LEU A 249 -17.20 30.44 -4.13
N ASN A 250 -18.02 31.25 -4.81
CA ASN A 250 -17.88 31.46 -6.25
C ASN A 250 -16.62 32.30 -6.56
N GLY A 251 -15.80 31.83 -7.50
CA GLY A 251 -14.64 32.57 -8.02
C GLY A 251 -14.88 33.21 -9.39
N PRO A 252 -13.94 34.01 -9.89
CA PRO A 252 -14.07 34.71 -11.17
C PRO A 252 -14.09 33.73 -12.35
N SER A 253 -14.93 34.02 -13.34
CA SER A 253 -15.16 33.18 -14.53
C SER A 253 -13.95 32.97 -15.45
N GLY A 254 -12.83 33.67 -15.20
CA GLY A 254 -11.55 33.47 -15.89
C GLY A 254 -10.66 32.37 -15.28
N LEU A 255 -11.06 31.75 -14.17
CA LEU A 255 -10.34 30.65 -13.52
C LEU A 255 -11.16 29.34 -13.56
N SER A 256 -10.49 28.19 -13.56
CA SER A 256 -11.17 26.90 -13.42
C SER A 256 -11.65 26.68 -11.98
N SER A 257 -12.68 25.86 -11.79
CA SER A 257 -13.18 25.52 -10.45
C SER A 257 -12.13 24.85 -9.55
N SER A 258 -11.17 24.11 -10.14
CA SER A 258 -10.04 23.56 -9.39
C SER A 258 -9.08 24.67 -8.92
N ARG A 259 -8.72 25.61 -9.81
CA ARG A 259 -7.85 26.74 -9.48
C ARG A 259 -8.50 27.69 -8.47
N ILE A 260 -9.82 27.87 -8.55
CA ILE A 260 -10.60 28.62 -7.56
C ILE A 260 -10.47 27.95 -6.18
N LEU A 261 -10.65 26.63 -6.09
CA LEU A 261 -10.52 25.88 -4.84
C LEU A 261 -9.08 25.93 -4.28
N GLU A 262 -8.07 25.66 -5.10
CA GLU A 262 -6.64 25.73 -4.75
C GLU A 262 -6.29 27.07 -4.05
N LEU A 263 -6.76 28.19 -4.60
CA LEU A 263 -6.48 29.53 -4.07
C LEU A 263 -7.31 29.85 -2.81
N GLN A 264 -8.53 29.32 -2.69
CA GLN A 264 -9.34 29.46 -1.48
C GLN A 264 -8.77 28.64 -0.31
N GLU A 265 -8.33 27.41 -0.57
CA GLU A 265 -7.71 26.54 0.43
C GLU A 265 -6.40 27.15 0.94
N ALA A 266 -5.55 27.67 0.04
CA ALA A 266 -4.33 28.40 0.42
C ALA A 266 -4.62 29.67 1.25
N ALA A 267 -5.64 30.47 0.89
CA ALA A 267 -6.03 31.64 1.68
C ALA A 267 -6.54 31.24 3.08
N SER A 268 -7.39 30.21 3.15
CA SER A 268 -7.95 29.69 4.40
C SER A 268 -6.86 29.15 5.33
N ALA A 269 -6.00 28.26 4.83
CA ALA A 269 -4.88 27.71 5.61
C ALA A 269 -3.92 28.80 6.07
N THR A 270 -3.68 29.84 5.26
CA THR A 270 -2.86 30.99 5.67
C THR A 270 -3.46 31.70 6.88
N VAL A 271 -4.71 32.16 6.79
CA VAL A 271 -5.36 33.02 7.80
C VAL A 271 -5.73 32.24 9.07
N PHE A 272 -6.23 31.01 8.96
CA PHE A 272 -6.76 30.26 10.10
C PHE A 272 -5.75 29.28 10.74
N ASN A 273 -4.78 28.77 9.98
CA ASN A 273 -3.86 27.73 10.47
C ASN A 273 -2.41 28.22 10.60
N ASN A 274 -1.87 28.86 9.55
CA ASN A 274 -0.42 29.07 9.42
C ASN A 274 0.06 30.37 10.08
N THR A 275 -0.83 31.32 10.37
CA THR A 275 -0.49 32.64 10.92
C THR A 275 -1.14 32.94 12.28
N GLN A 276 -1.19 31.93 13.17
CA GLN A 276 -1.63 32.08 14.57
C GLN A 276 -0.84 33.13 15.38
N ASN A 277 0.28 33.63 14.85
CA ASN A 277 1.05 34.77 15.37
C ASN A 277 0.62 36.14 14.80
N LEU A 278 -0.53 36.21 14.14
CA LEU A 278 -1.25 37.43 13.79
C LEU A 278 -2.55 37.50 14.61
N VAL A 279 -2.98 38.73 14.91
CA VAL A 279 -4.28 38.98 15.55
C VAL A 279 -5.23 39.52 14.49
N TYR A 280 -6.46 39.02 14.48
CA TYR A 280 -7.49 39.35 13.50
C TYR A 280 -8.70 40.06 14.15
N PRO A 281 -9.52 40.80 13.38
CA PRO A 281 -10.71 41.49 13.87
C PRO A 281 -11.61 40.66 14.79
N TRP A 282 -11.97 39.45 14.38
CA TRP A 282 -12.86 38.56 15.14
C TRP A 282 -12.23 38.01 16.43
N HIS A 283 -10.90 38.04 16.59
CA HIS A 283 -10.26 37.64 17.86
C HIS A 283 -10.65 38.57 19.03
N ARG A 284 -11.18 39.78 18.75
CA ARG A 284 -11.76 40.65 19.78
C ARG A 284 -13.00 40.06 20.48
N ALA A 285 -13.67 39.06 19.90
CA ALA A 285 -14.90 38.50 20.46
C ALA A 285 -14.69 37.63 21.72
N SER A 286 -13.44 37.28 22.07
CA SER A 286 -13.15 36.29 23.13
C SER A 286 -12.07 36.73 24.13
N SER A 287 -12.12 37.99 24.63
CA SER A 287 -11.52 38.33 25.93
C SER A 287 -12.05 39.65 26.50
N THR A 288 -12.16 39.73 27.84
CA THR A 288 -12.51 40.97 28.55
C THR A 288 -11.35 41.96 28.52
N THR A 289 -11.64 43.22 28.20
CA THR A 289 -10.64 44.28 28.11
C THR A 289 -10.13 44.74 29.48
N PHE A 290 -8.81 44.94 29.59
CA PHE A 290 -8.18 45.69 30.67
C PHE A 290 -7.56 46.97 30.11
N SER A 291 -7.92 48.11 30.69
CA SER A 291 -7.47 49.43 30.24
C SER A 291 -6.16 49.87 30.92
N ASN A 292 -5.28 50.48 30.12
CA ASN A 292 -4.15 51.39 30.46
C ASN A 292 -2.79 51.07 29.80
N GLY A 293 -2.76 50.92 28.47
CA GLY A 293 -1.65 51.46 27.66
C GLY A 293 -0.29 50.77 27.69
N ASN A 294 -0.15 49.61 28.34
CA ASN A 294 0.91 48.63 28.04
C ASN A 294 0.46 47.25 28.54
N SER A 295 -0.02 46.39 27.64
CA SER A 295 -0.68 45.11 27.97
C SER A 295 0.27 43.92 28.03
N SER A 296 1.43 43.99 27.36
CA SER A 296 2.51 43.01 27.46
C SER A 296 3.84 43.65 27.07
N VAL A 297 4.93 43.13 27.63
CA VAL A 297 6.24 43.20 26.98
C VAL A 297 6.62 41.74 26.70
N VAL A 298 6.58 41.33 25.44
CA VAL A 298 7.07 40.01 25.05
C VAL A 298 8.58 40.04 25.16
N LEU A 299 9.10 39.49 26.26
CA LEU A 299 10.53 39.31 26.43
C LEU A 299 10.98 38.23 25.45
N HIS A 300 11.76 38.63 24.44
CA HIS A 300 12.43 37.75 23.49
C HIS A 300 13.92 37.61 23.86
N PRO A 301 14.31 36.95 24.97
CA PRO A 301 15.71 36.84 25.33
C PRO A 301 16.44 35.93 24.33
N ALA A 302 17.21 36.51 23.42
CA ALA A 302 18.27 35.76 22.75
C ALA A 302 19.36 35.39 23.76
N LEU A 303 20.29 34.52 23.33
CA LEU A 303 21.33 34.00 24.22
C LEU A 303 22.24 35.16 24.73
N ASN A 304 22.18 35.42 26.04
CA ASN A 304 22.87 36.51 26.75
C ASN A 304 22.28 37.93 26.60
N GLU A 305 21.02 38.10 26.18
CA GLU A 305 20.37 39.42 26.20
C GLU A 305 19.87 39.84 27.59
N THR A 306 19.70 41.15 27.79
CA THR A 306 19.16 41.74 29.02
C THR A 306 18.07 42.75 28.69
N ALA A 307 16.87 42.55 29.22
CA ALA A 307 15.72 43.44 29.04
C ALA A 307 15.43 44.22 30.33
N GLY A 308 14.99 45.48 30.20
CA GLY A 308 14.71 46.37 31.33
C GLY A 308 13.32 46.98 31.28
N LEU A 309 12.68 47.12 32.45
CA LEU A 309 11.42 47.84 32.60
C LEU A 309 11.70 49.35 32.71
N THR A 310 11.38 50.10 31.66
CA THR A 310 11.50 51.56 31.66
C THR A 310 10.40 52.21 32.51
N HIS A 311 10.79 53.17 33.35
CA HIS A 311 9.88 54.04 34.09
C HIS A 311 9.93 55.46 33.54
N ARG A 312 8.93 56.29 33.87
CA ARG A 312 8.91 57.70 33.45
C ARG A 312 10.11 58.45 34.07
N PRO A 313 10.77 59.34 33.31
CA PRO A 313 11.77 60.25 33.87
C PRO A 313 11.21 61.04 35.07
N GLY A 314 11.99 61.14 36.14
CA GLY A 314 11.58 61.81 37.39
C GLY A 314 10.73 60.97 38.35
N GLN A 315 10.40 59.72 38.02
CA GLN A 315 9.79 58.76 38.96
C GLN A 315 10.81 57.70 39.41
N ARG A 316 10.54 57.03 40.53
CA ARG A 316 11.35 55.91 41.08
C ARG A 316 10.47 54.68 41.24
N ILE A 317 10.99 53.51 40.87
CA ILE A 317 10.39 52.22 41.22
C ILE A 317 10.66 51.96 42.71
N ASP A 318 9.61 51.97 43.53
CA ASP A 318 9.73 51.82 44.99
C ASP A 318 9.74 50.35 45.45
N GLY A 319 9.24 49.46 44.59
CA GLY A 319 9.28 48.01 44.74
C GLY A 319 8.76 47.32 43.48
N ALA A 320 9.09 46.05 43.30
CA ALA A 320 8.56 45.20 42.25
C ALA A 320 8.20 43.83 42.86
N SER A 321 7.04 43.30 42.48
CA SER A 321 6.56 41.98 42.90
C SER A 321 6.37 41.12 41.65
N LEU A 322 7.00 39.94 41.61
CA LEU A 322 6.98 39.04 40.47
C LEU A 322 6.32 37.72 40.86
N ASN A 323 5.03 37.58 40.55
CA ASN A 323 4.35 36.28 40.61
C ASN A 323 4.64 35.54 39.31
N PHE A 324 5.33 34.40 39.42
CA PHE A 324 5.74 33.59 38.27
C PHE A 324 5.00 32.24 38.29
N THR A 325 4.11 32.04 37.33
CA THR A 325 3.39 30.78 37.13
C THR A 325 3.98 30.08 35.91
N VAL A 326 4.48 28.85 36.11
CA VAL A 326 5.06 28.04 35.04
C VAL A 326 4.09 26.93 34.67
N SER A 327 3.33 27.14 33.60
CA SER A 327 2.66 26.09 32.84
C SER A 327 3.51 25.72 31.63
N GLY A 328 3.65 24.43 31.33
CA GLY A 328 3.99 24.03 29.96
C GLY A 328 2.90 24.54 29.01
N LEU A 329 3.27 24.93 27.79
CA LEU A 329 2.28 25.24 26.75
C LEU A 329 1.58 23.93 26.37
N GLN A 330 0.26 23.85 26.56
CA GLN A 330 -0.55 22.71 26.15
C GLN A 330 -0.92 22.86 24.66
N GLU A 331 -0.05 22.37 23.78
CA GLU A 331 -0.32 22.36 22.33
C GLU A 331 -1.24 21.19 21.98
N TRP A 332 -2.34 21.45 21.26
CA TRP A 332 -3.12 20.40 20.63
C TRP A 332 -2.52 20.05 19.27
N SER A 333 -2.24 18.77 19.04
CA SER A 333 -1.63 18.26 17.81
C SER A 333 -2.44 17.11 17.23
N ASN A 334 -2.99 17.32 16.04
CA ASN A 334 -3.84 16.35 15.34
C ASN A 334 -3.00 15.71 14.23
N THR A 335 -2.45 14.52 14.48
CA THR A 335 -1.44 13.89 13.61
C THR A 335 -1.96 12.61 12.98
N THR A 336 -2.29 12.68 11.69
CA THR A 336 -2.60 11.51 10.84
C THR A 336 -1.30 10.85 10.38
N ASN A 337 -0.85 9.83 11.12
CA ASN A 337 0.35 9.07 10.78
C ASN A 337 0.04 8.03 9.69
N GLN A 338 0.09 8.45 8.42
CA GLN A 338 -0.11 7.58 7.24
C GLN A 338 0.81 6.35 7.30
N MET A 339 0.27 5.15 7.03
CA MET A 339 1.07 3.91 7.13
C MET A 339 2.29 3.92 6.21
N SER A 340 2.21 4.59 5.04
CA SER A 340 3.35 4.74 4.12
C SER A 340 4.50 5.59 4.68
N ALA A 341 4.23 6.53 5.59
CA ALA A 341 5.26 7.32 6.26
C ALA A 341 5.91 6.55 7.43
N LEU A 342 5.15 5.69 8.10
CA LEU A 342 5.64 4.84 9.19
C LEU A 342 6.47 3.64 8.69
N ALA A 343 6.10 3.08 7.54
CA ALA A 343 6.63 1.81 7.02
C ALA A 343 8.17 1.68 7.02
N PRO A 344 8.99 2.69 6.64
CA PRO A 344 10.46 2.55 6.60
C PRO A 344 11.11 2.26 7.96
N ASN A 345 10.45 2.63 9.06
CA ASN A 345 10.94 2.44 10.43
C ASN A 345 10.06 1.46 11.24
N SER A 346 9.18 0.71 10.57
CA SER A 346 8.28 -0.27 11.18
C SER A 346 8.84 -1.69 11.12
N THR A 347 8.50 -2.53 12.10
CA THR A 347 8.70 -3.98 11.98
C THR A 347 7.49 -4.59 11.30
N MET A 348 7.70 -5.27 10.16
CA MET A 348 6.64 -5.87 9.35
C MET A 348 6.89 -7.36 9.16
N ILE A 349 6.11 -8.20 9.83
CA ILE A 349 6.21 -9.66 9.78
C ILE A 349 4.97 -10.19 9.08
N GLY A 350 5.07 -10.51 7.79
CA GLY A 350 3.91 -10.98 7.03
C GLY A 350 2.91 -9.89 6.63
N THR A 351 3.25 -8.62 6.82
CA THR A 351 2.48 -7.45 6.36
C THR A 351 3.31 -6.57 5.43
N SER A 352 2.63 -5.73 4.64
CA SER A 352 3.25 -4.64 3.86
C SER A 352 2.28 -3.47 3.72
N VAL A 353 2.83 -2.29 3.45
CA VAL A 353 2.04 -1.14 2.97
C VAL A 353 2.06 -1.15 1.45
N ASP A 354 0.90 -1.00 0.80
CA ASP A 354 0.79 -1.05 -0.66
C ASP A 354 0.72 0.33 -1.34
N SER A 355 0.57 0.33 -2.67
CA SER A 355 0.49 1.54 -3.50
C SER A 355 -0.60 2.52 -3.07
N ASN A 356 -1.64 2.04 -2.40
CA ASN A 356 -2.74 2.87 -1.90
C ASN A 356 -2.44 3.43 -0.51
N ARG A 357 -1.19 3.32 -0.05
CA ARG A 357 -0.66 3.74 1.27
C ARG A 357 -1.27 2.97 2.45
N GLN A 358 -1.95 1.85 2.20
CA GLN A 358 -2.63 1.04 3.23
C GLN A 358 -1.76 -0.14 3.68
N LEU A 359 -1.65 -0.32 5.00
CA LEU A 359 -1.12 -1.55 5.60
C LEU A 359 -2.09 -2.70 5.37
N ARG A 360 -1.54 -3.86 4.98
CA ARG A 360 -2.28 -5.11 4.75
C ARG A 360 -1.41 -6.35 4.96
N LEU A 361 -2.02 -7.52 4.85
CA LEU A 361 -1.30 -8.80 4.80
C LEU A 361 -0.46 -8.91 3.52
N ASN A 362 0.66 -9.63 3.61
CA ASN A 362 1.52 -9.95 2.48
C ASN A 362 0.84 -10.92 1.51
N THR A 363 1.25 -10.83 0.25
CA THR A 363 0.59 -11.48 -0.88
C THR A 363 1.50 -12.43 -1.61
N THR A 364 1.03 -13.64 -1.90
CA THR A 364 1.71 -14.66 -2.72
C THR A 364 1.50 -14.46 -4.24
N GLY A 365 1.50 -13.20 -4.70
CA GLY A 365 1.76 -12.77 -6.11
C GLY A 365 0.60 -12.60 -7.12
N ALA A 366 0.35 -11.34 -7.57
CA ALA A 366 -0.10 -10.79 -8.88
C ALA A 366 -1.51 -11.09 -9.52
N GLY A 367 -1.66 -11.42 -10.84
CA GLY A 367 -2.92 -11.76 -11.59
C GLY A 367 -2.93 -13.07 -12.45
N SER A 368 -4.03 -13.87 -12.40
CA SER A 368 -4.34 -15.24 -12.95
C SER A 368 -3.37 -16.09 -13.83
N VAL A 369 -3.38 -17.42 -13.62
CA VAL A 369 -2.76 -18.45 -14.50
C VAL A 369 -3.46 -18.54 -15.87
N PRO A 370 -2.74 -18.72 -17.00
CA PRO A 370 -3.38 -18.86 -18.31
C PRO A 370 -4.39 -20.02 -18.36
N ASN A 371 -5.59 -19.73 -18.86
CA ASN A 371 -6.75 -20.64 -18.91
C ASN A 371 -7.30 -21.11 -17.54
N SER A 372 -6.90 -20.52 -16.41
CA SER A 372 -7.60 -20.77 -15.14
C SER A 372 -9.04 -20.26 -15.21
N GLY A 373 -9.98 -21.00 -14.62
CA GLY A 373 -11.36 -20.54 -14.47
C GLY A 373 -11.52 -19.56 -13.29
N THR A 374 -12.75 -19.10 -13.08
CA THR A 374 -13.16 -18.28 -11.91
C THR A 374 -13.92 -19.07 -10.85
N ASN A 375 -14.08 -20.39 -11.05
CA ASN A 375 -14.96 -21.23 -10.26
C ASN A 375 -14.17 -22.10 -9.29
N ASN A 376 -14.54 -22.07 -8.01
CA ASN A 376 -14.02 -22.99 -7.00
C ASN A 376 -14.79 -24.32 -7.07
N THR A 377 -14.08 -25.44 -7.02
CA THR A 377 -14.66 -26.79 -7.13
C THR A 377 -14.03 -27.72 -6.09
N VAL A 378 -14.89 -28.47 -5.39
CA VAL A 378 -14.51 -29.47 -4.39
C VAL A 378 -14.90 -30.85 -4.91
N ILE A 379 -13.99 -31.82 -4.82
CA ILE A 379 -14.22 -33.22 -5.17
C ILE A 379 -14.04 -34.06 -3.90
N SER A 380 -15.08 -34.80 -3.51
CA SER A 380 -15.14 -35.60 -2.28
C SER A 380 -15.67 -37.03 -2.49
N SER A 381 -15.79 -37.44 -3.75
CA SER A 381 -16.09 -38.79 -4.23
C SER A 381 -15.33 -39.02 -5.54
N SER A 382 -15.16 -40.27 -5.97
CA SER A 382 -14.58 -40.57 -7.29
C SER A 382 -15.39 -39.95 -8.43
N VAL A 383 -14.71 -39.31 -9.38
CA VAL A 383 -15.25 -38.79 -10.63
C VAL A 383 -14.39 -39.24 -11.82
N SER A 384 -14.99 -39.37 -13.00
CA SER A 384 -14.23 -39.63 -14.22
C SER A 384 -14.04 -38.35 -15.03
N MET A 385 -12.81 -38.07 -15.46
CA MET A 385 -12.45 -36.83 -16.17
C MET A 385 -11.42 -37.09 -17.28
N SER A 386 -11.47 -36.31 -18.36
CA SER A 386 -10.40 -36.22 -19.35
C SER A 386 -10.50 -34.92 -20.13
N GLY A 387 -9.46 -34.59 -20.92
CA GLY A 387 -9.38 -33.32 -21.63
C GLY A 387 -9.03 -32.15 -20.69
N ASN A 388 -9.42 -30.94 -21.09
CA ASN A 388 -9.00 -29.70 -20.44
C ASN A 388 -10.08 -29.18 -19.48
N HIS A 389 -9.70 -28.90 -18.23
CA HIS A 389 -10.56 -28.37 -17.16
C HIS A 389 -9.97 -27.09 -16.57
N SER A 390 -10.84 -26.15 -16.19
CA SER A 390 -10.46 -24.79 -15.79
C SER A 390 -11.18 -24.36 -14.50
N TYR A 391 -10.41 -24.10 -13.43
CA TYR A 391 -10.90 -23.72 -12.10
C TYR A 391 -10.18 -22.47 -11.57
N ASP A 392 -10.69 -21.87 -10.50
CA ASP A 392 -9.89 -20.94 -9.67
C ASP A 392 -9.15 -21.75 -8.60
N THR A 393 -9.89 -22.34 -7.66
CA THR A 393 -9.41 -23.39 -6.75
C THR A 393 -10.03 -24.74 -7.10
N LEU A 394 -9.19 -25.76 -7.31
CA LEU A 394 -9.58 -27.17 -7.28
C LEU A 394 -9.15 -27.79 -5.94
N HIS A 395 -10.04 -28.49 -5.26
CA HIS A 395 -9.78 -29.08 -3.94
C HIS A 395 -10.33 -30.51 -3.86
N LEU A 396 -9.45 -31.50 -3.94
CA LEU A 396 -9.76 -32.89 -3.61
C LEU A 396 -9.60 -33.05 -2.09
N LEU A 397 -10.66 -33.52 -1.42
CA LEU A 397 -10.66 -33.80 0.03
C LEU A 397 -11.42 -35.09 0.37
N CYS A 398 -11.22 -35.62 1.57
CA CYS A 398 -12.06 -36.71 2.06
C CYS A 398 -13.34 -36.19 2.73
N GLY A 399 -14.49 -36.69 2.26
CA GLY A 399 -15.78 -36.52 2.92
C GLY A 399 -15.97 -37.55 4.05
N ILE A 400 -17.18 -37.59 4.60
CA ILE A 400 -17.53 -38.50 5.73
C ILE A 400 -17.62 -39.97 5.28
N VAL A 401 -17.89 -40.24 4.00
CA VAL A 401 -18.23 -41.57 3.46
C VAL A 401 -17.30 -42.01 2.31
N SER A 402 -16.68 -41.06 1.61
CA SER A 402 -15.83 -41.27 0.45
C SER A 402 -14.71 -40.24 0.40
N CYS A 403 -13.62 -40.56 -0.30
CA CYS A 403 -12.59 -39.58 -0.64
C CYS A 403 -12.74 -39.08 -2.07
N GLY A 404 -12.29 -37.85 -2.32
CA GLY A 404 -12.19 -37.29 -3.67
C GLY A 404 -11.15 -38.04 -4.49
N GLU A 405 -11.52 -38.42 -5.70
CA GLU A 405 -10.65 -39.13 -6.63
C GLU A 405 -10.98 -38.69 -8.06
N ILE A 406 -9.96 -38.50 -8.90
CA ILE A 406 -10.13 -38.28 -10.34
C ILE A 406 -9.57 -39.47 -11.10
N SER A 407 -10.45 -40.30 -11.67
CA SER A 407 -10.09 -41.38 -12.59
C SER A 407 -10.06 -40.85 -14.02
N VAL A 408 -8.91 -40.95 -14.69
CA VAL A 408 -8.71 -40.38 -16.04
C VAL A 408 -9.28 -41.31 -17.11
N SER A 409 -10.05 -40.80 -18.07
CA SER A 409 -10.74 -41.63 -19.07
C SER A 409 -10.49 -41.23 -20.53
N GLY A 410 -9.64 -41.99 -21.22
CA GLY A 410 -9.54 -41.98 -22.69
C GLY A 410 -8.74 -40.82 -23.32
N GLY A 411 -8.00 -40.04 -22.54
CA GLY A 411 -7.13 -38.97 -23.05
C GLY A 411 -6.43 -38.19 -21.94
N PRO A 412 -5.47 -37.31 -22.28
CA PRO A 412 -4.73 -36.52 -21.30
C PRO A 412 -5.69 -35.67 -20.45
N LEU A 413 -5.52 -35.74 -19.12
CA LEU A 413 -6.17 -34.83 -18.18
C LEU A 413 -5.30 -33.58 -18.03
N ARG A 414 -5.83 -32.42 -18.43
CA ARG A 414 -5.21 -31.11 -18.23
C ARG A 414 -6.03 -30.27 -17.29
N ILE A 415 -5.43 -29.76 -16.22
CA ILE A 415 -6.12 -28.90 -15.25
C ILE A 415 -5.39 -27.56 -15.17
N TYR A 416 -6.12 -26.48 -15.46
CA TYR A 416 -5.67 -25.09 -15.33
C TYR A 416 -6.36 -24.44 -14.13
N ALA A 417 -5.58 -24.04 -13.12
CA ALA A 417 -6.13 -23.45 -11.88
C ALA A 417 -5.22 -22.35 -11.31
N ASN A 418 -5.72 -21.54 -10.38
CA ASN A 418 -4.86 -20.69 -9.55
C ASN A 418 -4.32 -21.50 -8.34
N VAL A 419 -5.16 -22.33 -7.73
CA VAL A 419 -4.78 -23.21 -6.61
C VAL A 419 -5.28 -24.64 -6.86
N ILE A 420 -4.41 -25.62 -6.62
CA ILE A 420 -4.78 -27.05 -6.55
C ILE A 420 -4.44 -27.57 -5.16
N LYS A 421 -5.38 -28.28 -4.54
CA LYS A 421 -5.19 -29.03 -3.29
C LYS A 421 -5.58 -30.49 -3.51
N ILE A 422 -4.67 -31.40 -3.16
CA ILE A 422 -4.89 -32.85 -3.14
C ILE A 422 -4.58 -33.30 -1.70
N GLU A 423 -5.60 -33.45 -0.87
CA GLU A 423 -5.41 -33.79 0.55
C GLU A 423 -5.15 -35.29 0.79
N LEU A 424 -4.78 -35.62 2.03
CA LEU A 424 -4.49 -36.99 2.44
C LEU A 424 -5.68 -37.92 2.16
N GLY A 425 -5.41 -39.07 1.54
CA GLY A 425 -6.44 -40.03 1.16
C GLY A 425 -7.16 -39.72 -0.16
N THR A 426 -6.77 -38.67 -0.88
CA THR A 426 -7.29 -38.36 -2.23
C THR A 426 -6.29 -38.67 -3.33
N SER A 427 -6.80 -38.93 -4.53
CA SER A 427 -6.05 -39.51 -5.66
C SER A 427 -6.37 -38.85 -6.99
N ILE A 428 -5.39 -38.79 -7.90
CA ILE A 428 -5.62 -38.65 -9.35
C ILE A 428 -4.99 -39.88 -10.01
N VAL A 429 -5.81 -40.67 -10.69
CA VAL A 429 -5.47 -42.02 -11.16
C VAL A 429 -5.55 -42.06 -12.68
N ALA A 430 -4.42 -42.30 -13.34
CA ALA A 430 -4.32 -42.40 -14.80
C ALA A 430 -3.68 -43.73 -15.24
N ASP A 431 -3.90 -44.77 -14.45
CA ASP A 431 -3.22 -46.08 -14.58
C ASP A 431 -3.90 -46.95 -15.65
N GLU A 432 -3.11 -47.81 -16.31
CA GLU A 432 -3.59 -48.83 -17.26
C GLU A 432 -4.47 -48.31 -18.44
N LEU A 433 -4.28 -47.07 -18.91
CA LEU A 433 -5.22 -46.43 -19.85
C LEU A 433 -4.99 -46.67 -21.34
N VAL A 434 -3.78 -47.06 -21.78
CA VAL A 434 -3.39 -46.99 -23.20
C VAL A 434 -3.00 -48.35 -23.79
N MET A 435 -3.77 -48.78 -24.79
CA MET A 435 -3.44 -49.90 -25.66
C MET A 435 -2.72 -49.41 -26.91
N GLY A 436 -1.60 -50.04 -27.28
CA GLY A 436 -0.80 -49.62 -28.43
C GLY A 436 0.23 -48.53 -28.08
N ASN A 437 0.32 -47.51 -28.95
CA ASN A 437 1.33 -46.42 -28.97
C ASN A 437 2.69 -46.79 -29.60
N TRP A 438 3.63 -45.84 -29.72
CA TRP A 438 4.86 -45.96 -30.54
C TRP A 438 5.92 -46.93 -30.01
N GLY A 439 5.84 -47.33 -28.73
CA GLY A 439 6.82 -48.19 -28.07
C GLY A 439 6.29 -49.54 -27.61
N VAL A 440 5.23 -50.05 -28.24
CA VAL A 440 4.63 -51.35 -27.90
C VAL A 440 5.69 -52.44 -27.82
N GLY A 441 5.62 -53.20 -26.73
CA GLY A 441 6.51 -54.34 -26.53
C GLY A 441 6.34 -55.41 -27.62
N GLY A 442 7.44 -56.08 -27.99
CA GLY A 442 7.45 -57.09 -29.03
C GLY A 442 6.48 -58.23 -28.74
N SER A 443 5.38 -58.29 -29.48
CA SER A 443 4.39 -59.36 -29.37
C SER A 443 4.94 -60.66 -29.98
N THR A 444 4.56 -61.79 -29.39
CA THR A 444 5.06 -63.12 -29.77
C THR A 444 3.92 -64.05 -30.19
N ALA A 445 4.26 -65.22 -30.72
CA ALA A 445 3.29 -66.23 -31.12
C ALA A 445 3.65 -67.62 -30.57
N ARG A 446 2.68 -68.29 -29.96
CA ARG A 446 2.75 -69.70 -29.57
C ARG A 446 2.79 -70.57 -30.83
N ALA A 447 3.88 -71.32 -30.98
CA ALA A 447 4.07 -72.25 -32.08
C ALA A 447 3.13 -73.46 -31.96
N SER A 448 2.97 -74.21 -33.06
CA SER A 448 2.10 -75.39 -33.14
C SER A 448 2.53 -76.56 -32.23
N ASN A 449 3.72 -76.51 -31.62
CA ASN A 449 4.19 -77.44 -30.60
C ASN A 449 3.83 -76.99 -29.15
N GLY A 450 3.03 -75.94 -29.00
CA GLY A 450 2.59 -75.39 -27.71
C GLY A 450 3.58 -74.45 -27.03
N LYS A 451 4.84 -74.37 -27.48
CA LYS A 451 5.84 -73.46 -26.90
C LYS A 451 5.65 -72.05 -27.43
N SER A 452 5.85 -71.04 -26.58
CA SER A 452 5.89 -69.63 -26.97
C SER A 452 7.16 -68.96 -26.41
N PRO A 453 7.69 -67.91 -27.05
CA PRO A 453 8.50 -66.92 -26.37
C PRO A 453 7.61 -66.01 -25.50
N GLY A 454 8.13 -65.52 -24.37
CA GLY A 454 7.48 -64.46 -23.59
C GLY A 454 7.50 -63.14 -24.37
N ALA A 455 6.47 -62.32 -24.25
CA ALA A 455 6.39 -61.05 -24.98
C ALA A 455 7.19 -59.93 -24.29
N GLY A 456 7.63 -58.92 -25.04
CA GLY A 456 8.37 -57.78 -24.49
C GLY A 456 7.45 -56.78 -23.78
N GLY A 457 7.96 -56.08 -22.77
CA GLY A 457 7.27 -54.97 -22.10
C GLY A 457 7.30 -53.68 -22.91
N GLY A 458 6.34 -52.79 -22.66
CA GLY A 458 6.25 -51.47 -23.30
C GLY A 458 7.35 -50.51 -22.86
N SER A 459 7.64 -49.50 -23.68
CA SER A 459 8.56 -48.39 -23.36
C SER A 459 7.83 -47.07 -23.12
N HIS A 460 8.50 -46.14 -22.44
CA HIS A 460 8.19 -44.70 -22.42
C HIS A 460 9.33 -44.00 -21.66
N GLY A 461 9.95 -42.97 -22.22
CA GLY A 461 11.17 -42.33 -21.67
C GLY A 461 12.43 -43.21 -21.77
N THR A 462 12.34 -44.49 -21.40
CA THR A 462 13.37 -45.52 -21.58
C THR A 462 12.76 -46.81 -22.19
N SER A 463 13.59 -47.80 -22.50
CA SER A 463 13.15 -49.04 -23.15
C SER A 463 12.52 -50.05 -22.19
N GLY A 464 11.51 -50.79 -22.66
CA GLY A 464 10.94 -51.92 -21.93
C GLY A 464 11.90 -53.10 -21.84
N GLY A 465 11.55 -54.09 -21.00
CA GLY A 465 12.29 -55.34 -20.88
C GLY A 465 11.91 -56.34 -21.98
N SER A 466 12.87 -57.12 -22.48
CA SER A 466 12.55 -58.22 -23.40
C SER A 466 11.98 -59.43 -22.64
N GLY A 467 10.99 -60.10 -23.24
CA GLY A 467 10.43 -61.34 -22.70
C GLY A 467 11.38 -62.53 -22.78
N GLY A 468 11.08 -63.57 -22.01
CA GLY A 468 11.92 -64.74 -21.84
C GLY A 468 12.00 -65.66 -23.06
N GLY A 469 13.13 -66.35 -23.19
CA GLY A 469 13.37 -67.43 -24.15
C GLY A 469 14.11 -67.02 -25.43
N THR A 470 14.44 -68.03 -26.25
CA THR A 470 15.05 -67.79 -27.56
C THR A 470 14.04 -67.16 -28.51
N ASN A 471 14.39 -66.00 -29.06
CA ASN A 471 13.45 -65.11 -29.79
C ASN A 471 12.28 -64.62 -28.91
N GLY A 472 12.53 -64.42 -27.60
CA GLY A 472 11.67 -63.63 -26.73
C GLY A 472 11.38 -62.25 -27.33
N GLY A 473 10.18 -61.74 -27.08
CA GLY A 473 9.74 -60.46 -27.63
C GLY A 473 10.63 -59.32 -27.14
N SER A 474 11.21 -58.55 -28.07
CA SER A 474 12.04 -57.39 -27.74
C SER A 474 11.25 -56.39 -26.89
N GLY A 475 11.85 -55.86 -25.83
CA GLY A 475 11.27 -54.73 -25.10
C GLY A 475 11.09 -53.51 -26.01
N GLY A 476 10.10 -52.68 -25.71
CA GLY A 476 9.76 -51.48 -26.48
C GLY A 476 10.96 -50.55 -26.69
N THR A 477 11.09 -49.96 -27.87
CA THR A 477 12.14 -48.96 -28.17
C THR A 477 11.82 -47.64 -27.49
N THR A 478 12.81 -46.98 -26.90
CA THR A 478 12.66 -45.67 -26.25
C THR A 478 11.96 -44.64 -27.13
N TYR A 479 10.89 -44.02 -26.61
CA TYR A 479 10.19 -42.87 -27.21
C TYR A 479 9.62 -41.94 -26.13
N GLY A 480 9.15 -40.75 -26.54
CA GLY A 480 8.45 -39.80 -25.68
C GLY A 480 9.35 -38.73 -25.07
N ASN A 481 8.75 -37.62 -24.65
CA ASN A 481 9.41 -36.51 -23.95
C ASN A 481 8.71 -36.10 -22.64
N GLY A 482 7.54 -36.68 -22.34
CA GLY A 482 6.74 -36.35 -21.15
C GLY A 482 5.44 -35.60 -21.46
N SER A 483 5.04 -35.52 -22.73
CA SER A 483 3.73 -35.00 -23.17
C SER A 483 2.82 -36.08 -23.77
N GLU A 484 3.34 -37.31 -23.87
CA GLU A 484 2.72 -38.49 -24.45
C GLU A 484 2.36 -39.52 -23.36
N PRO A 485 1.37 -40.41 -23.58
CA PRO A 485 1.15 -41.54 -22.69
C PRO A 485 2.19 -42.64 -22.87
N GLY A 486 2.16 -43.60 -21.94
CA GLY A 486 2.86 -44.87 -22.06
C GLY A 486 2.38 -45.73 -23.23
N SER A 487 2.93 -46.94 -23.32
CA SER A 487 2.61 -47.94 -24.35
C SER A 487 2.32 -49.28 -23.71
N SER A 488 1.49 -50.09 -24.38
CA SER A 488 1.18 -51.42 -23.87
C SER A 488 2.34 -52.39 -24.06
N GLY A 489 2.40 -53.40 -23.20
CA GLY A 489 3.24 -54.57 -23.45
C GLY A 489 2.83 -55.32 -24.72
N GLY A 490 3.68 -56.26 -25.15
CA GLY A 490 3.38 -57.16 -26.24
C GLY A 490 2.40 -58.26 -25.83
N ASN A 491 1.51 -58.66 -26.73
CA ASN A 491 0.63 -59.81 -26.56
C ASN A 491 1.39 -61.11 -26.85
N VAL A 492 0.95 -62.20 -26.21
CA VAL A 492 1.26 -63.56 -26.67
C VAL A 492 0.06 -64.06 -27.46
N THR A 493 0.28 -64.39 -28.73
CA THR A 493 -0.78 -64.75 -29.68
C THR A 493 -0.72 -66.21 -30.10
N TYR A 494 -1.84 -66.77 -30.52
CA TYR A 494 -1.94 -68.07 -31.16
C TYR A 494 -2.59 -67.91 -32.53
N ILE A 495 -1.97 -68.51 -33.55
CA ILE A 495 -2.52 -68.56 -34.90
C ILE A 495 -3.03 -69.98 -35.13
N ASN A 496 -4.35 -70.14 -35.28
CA ASN A 496 -4.96 -71.44 -35.51
C ASN A 496 -4.72 -71.93 -36.95
N VAL A 497 -5.05 -73.20 -37.23
CA VAL A 497 -4.86 -73.82 -38.55
C VAL A 497 -5.66 -73.17 -39.70
N ASN A 498 -6.61 -72.30 -39.39
CA ASN A 498 -7.40 -71.51 -40.35
C ASN A 498 -6.85 -70.08 -40.53
N GLY A 499 -5.71 -69.75 -39.92
CA GLY A 499 -5.08 -68.41 -40.00
C GLY A 499 -5.72 -67.36 -39.09
N GLN A 500 -6.63 -67.74 -38.17
CA GLN A 500 -7.22 -66.80 -37.21
C GLN A 500 -6.28 -66.59 -36.04
N VAL A 501 -6.08 -65.33 -35.65
CA VAL A 501 -5.27 -64.92 -34.50
C VAL A 501 -6.17 -64.78 -33.26
N THR A 502 -5.75 -65.37 -32.15
CA THR A 502 -6.35 -65.19 -30.82
C THR A 502 -5.24 -64.84 -29.82
N ASN A 503 -5.49 -63.97 -28.84
CA ASN A 503 -4.53 -63.75 -27.76
C ASN A 503 -4.60 -64.94 -26.78
N ASP A 504 -3.44 -65.52 -26.43
CA ASP A 504 -3.30 -66.43 -25.28
C ASP A 504 -3.08 -65.63 -23.99
N ALA A 505 -2.38 -64.49 -24.07
CA ALA A 505 -2.16 -63.54 -22.98
C ALA A 505 -2.05 -62.11 -23.56
N ASN A 506 -2.68 -61.13 -22.92
CA ASN A 506 -2.68 -59.72 -23.34
C ASN A 506 -1.58 -58.92 -22.62
N GLY A 507 -0.89 -58.05 -23.36
CA GLY A 507 0.08 -57.13 -22.79
C GLY A 507 -0.60 -56.06 -21.95
N GLY A 508 -0.04 -55.74 -20.79
CA GLY A 508 -0.57 -54.73 -19.87
C GLY A 508 -0.62 -53.35 -20.52
N TYR A 509 -1.62 -52.55 -20.17
CA TYR A 509 -1.84 -51.23 -20.75
C TYR A 509 -0.84 -50.19 -20.25
N GLY A 510 -0.43 -49.24 -21.10
CA GLY A 510 0.43 -48.14 -20.70
C GLY A 510 -0.30 -47.08 -19.87
N GLY A 511 0.41 -46.42 -18.95
CA GLY A 511 -0.11 -45.32 -18.15
C GLY A 511 -0.48 -44.08 -18.99
N GLY A 512 -1.41 -43.28 -18.47
CA GLY A 512 -1.98 -42.12 -19.14
C GLY A 512 -1.13 -40.85 -19.07
N VAL A 513 -1.80 -39.69 -19.08
CA VAL A 513 -1.16 -38.36 -19.00
C VAL A 513 -1.95 -37.45 -18.06
N VAL A 514 -1.27 -36.87 -17.08
CA VAL A 514 -1.81 -35.89 -16.12
C VAL A 514 -0.95 -34.62 -16.16
N GLU A 515 -1.53 -33.48 -16.52
CA GLU A 515 -0.85 -32.18 -16.58
C GLU A 515 -1.58 -31.16 -15.70
N LEU A 516 -0.95 -30.76 -14.59
CA LEU A 516 -1.48 -29.79 -13.64
C LEU A 516 -0.74 -28.45 -13.78
N TYR A 517 -1.42 -27.48 -14.41
CA TYR A 517 -0.99 -26.10 -14.56
C TYR A 517 -1.66 -25.25 -13.48
N ALA A 518 -0.94 -24.95 -12.41
CA ALA A 518 -1.47 -24.21 -11.27
C ALA A 518 -0.57 -23.04 -10.90
N ARG A 519 -0.91 -22.28 -9.85
CA ARG A 519 0.06 -21.34 -9.25
C ARG A 519 0.60 -21.81 -7.92
N VAL A 520 -0.26 -22.39 -7.10
CA VAL A 520 0.15 -23.15 -5.92
C VAL A 520 -0.48 -24.53 -5.97
N ILE A 521 0.35 -25.57 -5.94
CA ILE A 521 -0.09 -26.94 -5.73
C ILE A 521 0.26 -27.35 -4.30
N TYR A 522 -0.73 -27.79 -3.54
CA TYR A 522 -0.56 -28.46 -2.24
C TYR A 522 -0.94 -29.93 -2.41
N MET A 523 0.01 -30.86 -2.19
CA MET A 523 -0.24 -32.29 -2.28
C MET A 523 0.12 -32.99 -0.97
N ASN A 524 -0.80 -33.78 -0.43
CA ASN A 524 -0.60 -34.74 0.65
C ASN A 524 -1.33 -36.08 0.36
N GLY A 525 -2.01 -36.20 -0.80
CA GLY A 525 -2.51 -37.43 -1.41
C GLY A 525 -1.68 -37.85 -2.63
N SER A 526 -2.22 -38.72 -3.49
CA SER A 526 -1.47 -39.34 -4.59
C SER A 526 -1.81 -38.82 -6.00
N ILE A 527 -0.85 -38.97 -6.92
CA ILE A 527 -1.09 -38.98 -8.37
C ILE A 527 -0.38 -40.20 -8.95
N SER A 528 -1.11 -41.06 -9.67
CA SER A 528 -0.57 -42.21 -10.38
C SER A 528 -0.83 -42.13 -11.89
N ALA A 529 0.13 -42.61 -12.68
CA ALA A 529 0.02 -42.85 -14.11
C ALA A 529 0.80 -44.14 -14.45
N ASP A 530 0.53 -45.20 -13.70
CA ASP A 530 1.30 -46.43 -13.68
C ASP A 530 0.92 -47.37 -14.84
N GLY A 531 1.90 -48.14 -15.31
CA GLY A 531 1.72 -49.15 -16.35
C GLY A 531 1.15 -50.45 -15.77
N GLY A 532 0.25 -51.11 -16.52
CA GLY A 532 -0.43 -52.31 -16.06
C GLY A 532 0.38 -53.59 -16.19
N ARG A 533 0.06 -54.58 -15.34
CA ARG A 533 0.67 -55.92 -15.39
C ARG A 533 0.25 -56.64 -16.68
N GLY A 534 1.19 -57.36 -17.31
CA GLY A 534 0.88 -58.26 -18.42
C GLY A 534 0.20 -59.55 -17.95
N ASP A 535 -0.73 -60.09 -18.73
CA ASP A 535 -1.39 -61.36 -18.41
C ASP A 535 -0.35 -62.49 -18.24
N ASP A 536 -0.61 -63.33 -17.23
CA ASP A 536 0.14 -64.57 -17.01
C ASP A 536 -0.15 -65.60 -18.12
N GLY A 537 0.73 -66.58 -18.26
CA GLY A 537 0.64 -67.60 -19.30
C GLY A 537 -0.65 -68.43 -19.24
N ALA A 538 -1.30 -68.64 -20.39
CA ALA A 538 -2.47 -69.53 -20.45
C ALA A 538 -2.11 -71.00 -20.13
N PRO A 539 -2.91 -71.71 -19.31
CA PRO A 539 -2.69 -73.13 -19.02
C PRO A 539 -2.86 -74.01 -20.26
N PRO A 540 -2.23 -75.21 -20.31
CA PRO A 540 -2.29 -76.08 -21.48
C PRO A 540 -3.73 -76.45 -21.86
N SER A 541 -4.11 -76.23 -23.11
CA SER A 541 -5.46 -76.55 -23.60
C SER A 541 -5.71 -78.06 -23.54
N GLY A 542 -6.71 -78.47 -22.74
CA GLY A 542 -6.98 -79.87 -22.40
C GLY A 542 -6.23 -80.40 -21.16
N GLY A 543 -5.50 -79.55 -20.44
CA GLY A 543 -4.83 -79.88 -19.17
C GLY A 543 -3.51 -80.64 -19.28
N THR A 544 -3.04 -80.93 -20.49
CA THR A 544 -1.76 -81.60 -20.75
C THR A 544 -0.97 -80.85 -21.81
N GLY A 545 0.25 -80.41 -21.50
CA GLY A 545 1.12 -79.72 -22.45
C GLY A 545 2.14 -78.77 -21.80
N PRO A 546 2.97 -78.08 -22.62
CA PRO A 546 3.83 -77.01 -22.14
C PRO A 546 3.00 -75.79 -21.71
N GLY A 547 3.49 -75.08 -20.69
CA GLY A 547 2.80 -73.90 -20.15
C GLY A 547 2.83 -72.71 -21.12
N GLY A 548 1.75 -71.91 -21.11
CA GLY A 548 1.70 -70.63 -21.83
C GLY A 548 2.74 -69.65 -21.30
N SER A 549 3.20 -68.74 -22.15
CA SER A 549 4.16 -67.70 -21.77
C SER A 549 3.44 -66.41 -21.43
N GLY A 550 3.97 -65.66 -20.47
CA GLY A 550 3.39 -64.39 -20.03
C GLY A 550 3.57 -63.27 -21.04
N ALA A 551 2.63 -62.33 -21.01
CA ALA A 551 2.63 -61.13 -21.83
C ALA A 551 3.45 -60.00 -21.19
N GLY A 552 3.82 -58.99 -21.98
CA GLY A 552 4.63 -57.87 -21.49
C GLY A 552 3.84 -56.93 -20.57
N GLY A 553 4.52 -56.32 -19.60
CA GLY A 553 3.94 -55.22 -18.82
C GLY A 553 3.86 -53.91 -19.62
N GLY A 554 2.88 -53.08 -19.32
CA GLY A 554 2.76 -51.72 -19.89
C GLY A 554 3.74 -50.74 -19.26
N SER A 555 4.14 -49.69 -19.97
CA SER A 555 5.02 -48.65 -19.39
C SER A 555 4.26 -47.59 -18.61
N GLY A 556 4.95 -46.94 -17.66
CA GLY A 556 4.43 -45.78 -16.96
C GLY A 556 4.20 -44.59 -17.90
N GLY A 557 3.20 -43.76 -17.59
CA GLY A 557 2.75 -42.62 -18.37
C GLY A 557 3.54 -41.33 -18.13
N SER A 558 2.86 -40.19 -18.29
CA SER A 558 3.42 -38.84 -18.04
C SER A 558 2.67 -38.10 -16.93
N ILE A 559 3.40 -37.56 -15.95
CA ILE A 559 2.88 -36.62 -14.95
C ILE A 559 3.68 -35.32 -15.00
N SER A 560 3.00 -34.21 -15.30
CA SER A 560 3.58 -32.87 -15.38
C SER A 560 2.91 -31.92 -14.38
N LEU A 561 3.70 -31.34 -13.48
CA LEU A 561 3.27 -30.38 -12.45
C LEU A 561 4.00 -29.05 -12.69
N MET A 562 3.29 -28.03 -13.19
CA MET A 562 3.89 -26.73 -13.55
C MET A 562 3.20 -25.58 -12.81
N ALA A 563 3.80 -25.13 -11.71
CA ALA A 563 3.22 -24.10 -10.86
C ALA A 563 4.26 -23.27 -10.13
N ASN A 564 3.98 -21.99 -9.86
CA ASN A 564 4.96 -21.09 -9.23
C ASN A 564 5.53 -21.70 -7.95
N SER A 565 4.67 -22.22 -7.07
CA SER A 565 5.08 -22.96 -5.87
C SER A 565 4.42 -24.33 -5.82
N VAL A 566 5.18 -25.35 -5.44
CA VAL A 566 4.70 -26.74 -5.29
C VAL A 566 5.13 -27.25 -3.92
N TYR A 567 4.15 -27.63 -3.11
CA TYR A 567 4.32 -28.14 -1.76
C TYR A 567 3.84 -29.59 -1.69
N ILE A 568 4.77 -30.53 -1.58
CA ILE A 568 4.49 -31.97 -1.48
C ILE A 568 4.83 -32.41 -0.05
N GLY A 569 3.79 -32.81 0.69
CA GLY A 569 3.84 -33.28 2.06
C GLY A 569 4.35 -34.72 2.20
N PRO A 570 4.68 -35.16 3.42
CA PRO A 570 5.38 -36.44 3.66
C PRO A 570 4.54 -37.70 3.37
N ASN A 571 3.25 -37.56 3.09
CA ASN A 571 2.35 -38.68 2.74
C ASN A 571 1.98 -38.69 1.25
N ALA A 572 2.40 -37.69 0.47
CA ALA A 572 2.11 -37.63 -0.96
C ALA A 572 3.00 -38.58 -1.75
N VAL A 573 2.43 -39.17 -2.79
CA VAL A 573 3.09 -40.11 -3.70
C VAL A 573 2.79 -39.69 -5.13
N ILE A 574 3.83 -39.59 -5.96
CA ILE A 574 3.71 -39.40 -7.41
C ILE A 574 4.32 -40.62 -8.09
N SER A 575 3.53 -41.44 -8.76
CA SER A 575 3.99 -42.68 -9.41
C SER A 575 3.74 -42.65 -10.92
N ALA A 576 4.77 -43.04 -11.68
CA ALA A 576 4.66 -43.45 -13.08
C ALA A 576 5.58 -44.65 -13.27
N GLU A 577 5.32 -45.74 -12.54
CA GLU A 577 6.05 -46.99 -12.61
C GLU A 577 5.63 -47.82 -13.84
N GLY A 578 6.54 -48.68 -14.31
CA GLY A 578 6.22 -49.69 -15.33
C GLY A 578 5.56 -50.91 -14.69
N GLY A 579 4.62 -51.51 -15.39
CA GLY A 579 3.94 -52.72 -14.94
C GLY A 579 4.81 -53.97 -15.07
N ASP A 580 4.62 -54.92 -14.16
CA ASP A 580 5.30 -56.22 -14.22
C ASP A 580 4.88 -57.02 -15.47
N GLY A 581 5.82 -57.76 -16.06
CA GLY A 581 5.52 -58.76 -17.08
C GLY A 581 4.84 -59.98 -16.47
N GLY A 582 3.92 -60.61 -17.20
CA GLY A 582 3.20 -61.78 -16.74
C GLY A 582 4.11 -62.97 -16.49
N ASP A 583 3.79 -63.77 -15.47
CA ASP A 583 4.51 -64.99 -15.13
C ASP A 583 4.25 -66.08 -16.19
N GLY A 584 5.28 -66.86 -16.53
CA GLY A 584 5.14 -68.03 -17.40
C GLY A 584 4.54 -69.21 -16.64
N GLU A 585 3.51 -69.83 -17.21
CA GLU A 585 2.72 -70.88 -16.57
C GLU A 585 3.46 -72.23 -16.51
N ASP A 586 3.12 -73.05 -15.52
CA ASP A 586 3.75 -74.37 -15.34
C ASP A 586 3.41 -75.36 -16.47
N GLY A 587 4.38 -76.19 -16.85
CA GLY A 587 4.12 -77.36 -17.70
C GLY A 587 3.25 -78.37 -16.94
N SER A 588 2.23 -78.93 -17.60
CA SER A 588 1.20 -79.73 -16.89
C SER A 588 0.79 -81.02 -17.60
N CYS A 589 0.19 -81.93 -16.85
CA CYS A 589 -0.33 -83.23 -17.29
C CYS A 589 -1.65 -83.51 -16.56
N ALA A 590 -2.74 -83.71 -17.32
CA ALA A 590 -4.07 -83.91 -16.75
C ALA A 590 -4.14 -85.24 -15.97
N PRO A 591 -4.71 -85.24 -14.75
CA PRO A 591 -4.82 -86.45 -13.92
C PRO A 591 -5.48 -87.62 -14.65
N GLY A 592 -4.81 -88.78 -14.62
CA GLY A 592 -5.28 -90.02 -15.25
C GLY A 592 -4.80 -90.26 -16.68
N ASN A 593 -4.18 -89.28 -17.35
CA ASN A 593 -3.56 -89.49 -18.66
C ASN A 593 -2.13 -90.06 -18.56
N PRO A 594 -1.74 -91.05 -19.39
CA PRO A 594 -0.37 -91.55 -19.44
C PRO A 594 0.55 -90.59 -20.23
N CYS A 595 0.97 -89.49 -19.58
CA CYS A 595 1.90 -88.51 -20.16
C CYS A 595 3.30 -89.12 -20.35
N LEU A 596 3.54 -89.72 -21.53
CA LEU A 596 4.81 -90.31 -21.96
C LEU A 596 5.91 -89.28 -22.32
N PHE A 597 5.65 -87.98 -22.13
CA PHE A 597 6.49 -86.89 -22.62
C PHE A 597 6.77 -85.83 -21.55
N MET A 598 7.83 -85.06 -21.82
CA MET A 598 8.27 -83.92 -21.02
C MET A 598 7.53 -82.66 -21.47
N TYR A 599 7.16 -81.78 -20.54
CA TYR A 599 6.58 -80.47 -20.89
C TYR A 599 7.39 -79.36 -20.24
N ASP A 600 7.75 -78.36 -21.05
CA ASP A 600 8.48 -77.19 -20.58
C ASP A 600 7.53 -76.20 -19.89
N GLY A 601 8.05 -75.45 -18.92
CA GLY A 601 7.35 -74.32 -18.35
C GLY A 601 7.42 -73.09 -19.25
N GLY A 602 6.36 -72.28 -19.22
CA GLY A 602 6.22 -71.06 -20.00
C GLY A 602 7.28 -70.01 -19.67
N HIS A 603 7.58 -69.14 -20.63
CA HIS A 603 8.52 -68.05 -20.44
C HIS A 603 7.83 -66.81 -19.87
N GLY A 604 8.52 -66.06 -19.01
CA GLY A 604 7.98 -64.84 -18.41
C GLY A 604 7.96 -63.67 -19.40
N GLY A 605 6.98 -62.78 -19.27
CA GLY A 605 6.90 -61.54 -20.01
C GLY A 605 7.94 -60.51 -19.55
N GLY A 606 8.34 -59.60 -20.44
CA GLY A 606 9.22 -58.48 -20.10
C GLY A 606 8.49 -57.38 -19.33
N GLY A 607 9.14 -56.79 -18.35
CA GLY A 607 8.58 -55.68 -17.56
C GLY A 607 8.51 -54.37 -18.35
N GLY A 608 7.53 -53.54 -18.06
CA GLY A 608 7.38 -52.21 -18.66
C GLY A 608 8.44 -51.22 -18.18
N ALA A 609 8.78 -50.24 -19.02
CA ALA A 609 9.62 -49.11 -18.60
C ALA A 609 8.88 -48.21 -17.60
N GLY A 610 9.62 -47.59 -16.67
CA GLY A 610 9.09 -46.48 -15.88
C GLY A 610 8.87 -45.24 -16.75
N GLY A 611 7.85 -44.45 -16.44
CA GLY A 611 7.41 -43.28 -17.21
C GLY A 611 8.18 -41.99 -16.93
N ILE A 612 7.51 -40.85 -17.12
CA ILE A 612 8.13 -39.52 -17.00
C ILE A 612 7.36 -38.65 -16.00
N ILE A 613 8.07 -38.16 -14.98
CA ILE A 613 7.59 -37.19 -14.00
C ILE A 613 8.34 -35.87 -14.20
N LEU A 614 7.62 -34.75 -14.31
CA LEU A 614 8.17 -33.41 -14.46
C LEU A 614 7.56 -32.45 -13.43
N LEU A 615 8.41 -31.83 -12.59
CA LEU A 615 8.02 -30.80 -11.62
C LEU A 615 8.71 -29.48 -11.97
N ALA A 616 7.96 -28.48 -12.43
CA ALA A 616 8.47 -27.16 -12.82
C ALA A 616 7.93 -26.05 -11.91
N THR A 617 8.84 -25.26 -11.30
CA THR A 617 8.49 -24.19 -10.35
C THR A 617 9.17 -22.85 -10.65
N THR A 618 8.84 -21.76 -9.96
CA THR A 618 9.78 -20.62 -9.93
C THR A 618 11.00 -20.99 -9.09
N ALA A 619 12.11 -20.25 -9.25
CA ALA A 619 13.34 -20.52 -8.51
C ALA A 619 13.07 -20.61 -6.99
N ASN A 620 13.62 -21.66 -6.36
CA ASN A 620 13.51 -21.96 -4.93
C ASN A 620 12.08 -22.19 -4.39
N ASN A 621 11.09 -22.52 -5.24
CA ASN A 621 9.68 -22.66 -4.83
C ASN A 621 9.11 -24.11 -4.92
N LEU A 622 9.96 -25.11 -5.17
CA LEU A 622 9.63 -26.52 -4.95
C LEU A 622 10.03 -26.94 -3.53
N ASN A 623 9.07 -27.43 -2.75
CA ASN A 623 9.29 -28.07 -1.46
C ASN A 623 8.71 -29.49 -1.52
N ASN A 624 9.58 -30.50 -1.61
CA ASN A 624 9.17 -31.91 -1.69
C ASN A 624 9.67 -32.72 -0.49
N ASN A 625 8.72 -33.28 0.26
CA ASN A 625 8.96 -34.20 1.38
C ASN A 625 8.31 -35.57 1.15
N GLY A 626 7.59 -35.74 0.03
CA GLY A 626 6.89 -36.98 -0.33
C GLY A 626 7.70 -37.87 -1.27
N ALA A 627 7.08 -38.93 -1.78
CA ALA A 627 7.71 -39.89 -2.68
C ALA A 627 7.43 -39.56 -4.16
N THR A 628 8.45 -39.69 -5.00
CA THR A 628 8.35 -39.66 -6.47
C THR A 628 8.97 -40.93 -7.01
N SER A 629 8.20 -41.74 -7.74
CA SER A 629 8.66 -43.02 -8.29
C SER A 629 8.42 -43.14 -9.79
N VAL A 630 9.43 -43.63 -10.49
CA VAL A 630 9.42 -43.99 -11.91
C VAL A 630 10.07 -45.37 -12.08
N GLY A 631 9.74 -46.29 -11.17
CA GLY A 631 10.31 -47.62 -11.09
C GLY A 631 10.08 -48.43 -12.38
N PRO A 632 11.02 -49.31 -12.78
CA PRO A 632 10.78 -50.27 -13.84
C PRO A 632 9.89 -51.41 -13.37
N GLY A 633 9.01 -51.87 -14.25
CA GLY A 633 8.33 -53.14 -14.10
C GLY A 633 9.31 -54.31 -14.13
N ARG A 634 9.02 -55.36 -13.37
CA ARG A 634 9.83 -56.57 -13.29
C ARG A 634 9.54 -57.49 -14.47
N GLY A 635 10.53 -58.26 -14.88
CA GLY A 635 10.30 -59.39 -15.77
C GLY A 635 9.58 -60.51 -15.00
N GLY A 636 8.54 -61.08 -15.61
CA GLY A 636 7.81 -62.21 -15.04
C GLY A 636 8.70 -63.45 -14.88
N ALA A 637 8.38 -64.30 -13.92
CA ALA A 637 9.07 -65.56 -13.67
C ALA A 637 8.86 -66.56 -14.82
N GLY A 638 9.75 -67.56 -14.91
CA GLY A 638 9.61 -68.67 -15.83
C GLY A 638 9.06 -69.92 -15.15
N GLY A 639 7.99 -70.48 -15.71
CA GLY A 639 7.23 -71.61 -15.17
C GLY A 639 8.07 -72.86 -14.94
N ALA A 640 7.65 -73.69 -13.99
CA ALA A 640 8.27 -74.96 -13.70
C ALA A 640 7.99 -76.00 -14.81
N PRO A 641 8.91 -76.94 -15.06
CA PRO A 641 8.72 -78.01 -16.02
C PRO A 641 7.90 -79.17 -15.43
N TYR A 642 7.17 -79.88 -16.30
CA TYR A 642 6.64 -81.19 -15.98
C TYR A 642 7.67 -82.29 -16.26
N GLY A 643 7.93 -83.12 -15.24
CA GLY A 643 8.88 -84.22 -15.34
C GLY A 643 10.31 -83.74 -15.60
N THR A 644 10.85 -84.10 -16.77
CA THR A 644 12.22 -83.75 -17.22
C THR A 644 12.24 -82.65 -18.28
N GLY A 645 11.17 -81.85 -18.38
CA GLY A 645 11.14 -80.65 -19.23
C GLY A 645 12.09 -79.54 -18.75
N SER A 646 12.14 -78.46 -19.53
CA SER A 646 12.94 -77.27 -19.24
C SER A 646 12.12 -76.24 -18.45
N ARG A 647 12.70 -75.67 -17.38
CA ARG A 647 12.13 -74.49 -16.71
C ARG A 647 12.12 -73.32 -17.69
N GLY A 648 11.08 -72.50 -17.65
CA GLY A 648 11.00 -71.30 -18.46
C GLY A 648 12.09 -70.28 -18.12
N THR A 649 12.54 -69.50 -19.11
CA THR A 649 13.34 -68.30 -18.84
C THR A 649 12.42 -67.20 -18.33
N ALA A 650 12.84 -66.48 -17.28
CA ALA A 650 12.18 -65.27 -16.84
C ALA A 650 12.32 -64.15 -17.91
N GLY A 651 11.43 -63.17 -17.88
CA GLY A 651 11.60 -61.94 -18.63
C GLY A 651 12.70 -61.04 -18.03
N ASN A 652 13.14 -60.05 -18.78
CA ASN A 652 13.95 -58.95 -18.24
C ASN A 652 13.04 -57.87 -17.63
N ASN A 653 13.53 -57.18 -16.61
CA ASN A 653 12.91 -55.94 -16.12
C ASN A 653 12.95 -54.85 -17.22
N GLY A 654 12.04 -53.89 -17.14
CA GLY A 654 12.17 -52.63 -17.87
C GLY A 654 13.32 -51.77 -17.36
N ASN A 655 13.57 -50.65 -18.04
CA ASN A 655 14.44 -49.61 -17.52
C ASN A 655 13.66 -48.60 -16.67
N THR A 656 14.31 -48.04 -15.65
CA THR A 656 13.77 -46.94 -14.83
C THR A 656 13.42 -45.74 -15.71
N GLY A 657 12.34 -45.05 -15.39
CA GLY A 657 11.93 -43.83 -16.06
C GLY A 657 12.72 -42.59 -15.64
N TYR A 658 12.17 -41.40 -15.92
CA TYR A 658 12.79 -40.13 -15.60
C TYR A 658 11.95 -39.27 -14.65
N SER A 659 12.58 -38.70 -13.62
CA SER A 659 11.98 -37.69 -12.75
C SER A 659 12.81 -36.40 -12.83
N PHE A 660 12.22 -35.33 -13.37
CA PHE A 660 12.87 -34.05 -13.61
C PHE A 660 12.31 -32.94 -12.71
N THR A 661 13.20 -32.11 -12.17
CA THR A 661 12.84 -30.85 -11.51
C THR A 661 13.38 -29.66 -12.30
N GLY A 662 12.51 -28.77 -12.78
CA GLY A 662 12.86 -27.62 -13.61
C GLY A 662 12.42 -26.27 -13.02
N THR A 663 12.90 -25.18 -13.63
CA THR A 663 12.49 -23.82 -13.27
C THR A 663 11.92 -23.05 -14.46
N PHE A 664 10.93 -22.19 -14.21
CA PHE A 664 10.35 -21.28 -15.20
C PHE A 664 10.11 -19.89 -14.61
N ALA A 665 9.76 -18.92 -15.46
CA ALA A 665 9.60 -17.51 -15.08
C ALA A 665 8.42 -17.22 -14.12
N GLY A 666 7.51 -18.19 -13.94
CA GLY A 666 6.29 -18.05 -13.16
C GLY A 666 5.10 -17.55 -13.96
N TRP A 667 3.91 -18.06 -13.63
CA TRP A 667 2.64 -17.47 -14.04
C TRP A 667 2.44 -16.15 -13.29
N ILE A 668 1.88 -15.14 -13.94
CA ILE A 668 1.95 -13.77 -13.43
C ILE A 668 0.85 -13.45 -12.39
N GLY A 669 0.34 -14.46 -11.64
CA GLY A 669 -0.50 -14.39 -10.42
C GLY A 669 -1.82 -15.20 -10.44
N SER A 670 -2.83 -15.11 -9.55
CA SER A 670 -3.48 -13.95 -8.87
C SER A 670 -3.35 -13.78 -7.33
N LEU A 671 -3.53 -12.55 -6.82
CA LEU A 671 -3.41 -12.13 -5.40
C LEU A 671 -4.12 -13.06 -4.40
N ALA A 672 -3.34 -13.79 -3.61
CA ALA A 672 -3.79 -14.43 -2.37
C ALA A 672 -2.99 -13.84 -1.19
N TYR A 673 -3.64 -13.65 -0.05
CA TYR A 673 -3.06 -13.09 1.18
C TYR A 673 -2.62 -14.21 2.13
N ILE A 674 -1.52 -14.04 2.86
CA ILE A 674 -1.17 -14.98 3.94
C ILE A 674 -2.19 -14.85 5.09
N TYR A 675 -2.48 -15.95 5.79
CA TYR A 675 -3.58 -16.01 6.77
C TYR A 675 -3.42 -15.09 7.99
N ASN A 676 -2.19 -14.73 8.37
CA ASN A 676 -1.91 -13.78 9.44
C ASN A 676 -0.57 -13.07 9.24
N GLY A 677 -0.42 -11.92 9.90
CA GLY A 677 0.80 -11.12 9.93
C GLY A 677 0.74 -10.08 11.05
N ASN A 678 1.89 -9.63 11.50
CA ASN A 678 2.03 -8.64 12.56
C ASN A 678 2.82 -7.42 12.10
N TYR A 679 2.25 -6.24 12.33
CA TYR A 679 2.90 -4.95 12.17
C TYR A 679 3.20 -4.36 13.55
N THR A 680 4.40 -3.82 13.74
CA THR A 680 4.75 -2.98 14.90
C THR A 680 5.27 -1.64 14.40
N SER A 681 4.70 -0.54 14.88
CA SER A 681 5.10 0.81 14.48
C SER A 681 6.53 1.16 14.91
N PRO A 682 7.17 2.18 14.33
CA PRO A 682 8.21 2.92 15.05
C PRO A 682 7.68 3.42 16.39
N ILE A 683 8.59 3.78 17.29
CA ILE A 683 8.22 4.53 18.49
C ILE A 683 7.81 5.94 18.06
N LEU A 684 6.64 6.39 18.50
CA LEU A 684 6.07 7.71 18.27
C LEU A 684 6.17 8.55 19.55
N GLY A 685 6.13 9.87 19.42
CA GLY A 685 6.37 10.81 20.53
C GLY A 685 7.83 11.24 20.65
N ARG A 686 8.18 11.92 21.75
CA ARG A 686 9.48 12.56 21.95
C ARG A 686 9.86 12.60 23.44
N GLN A 687 11.07 12.18 23.78
CA GLN A 687 11.60 12.36 25.15
C GLN A 687 11.68 13.86 25.50
N GLY A 688 11.20 14.23 26.71
CA GLY A 688 11.07 15.63 27.14
C GLY A 688 9.74 16.31 26.74
N LEU A 689 8.75 15.56 26.23
CA LEU A 689 7.41 16.05 25.98
C LEU A 689 6.40 15.00 26.43
N ILE A 690 5.44 15.39 27.27
CA ILE A 690 4.40 14.50 27.81
C ILE A 690 3.08 14.81 27.11
N ASN A 691 2.58 13.85 26.36
CA ASN A 691 1.28 13.85 25.71
C ASN A 691 0.24 13.41 26.77
N VAL A 692 -0.83 14.18 26.94
CA VAL A 692 -1.95 13.91 27.86
C VAL A 692 -3.29 14.09 27.15
N HIS A 693 -4.36 13.45 27.66
CA HIS A 693 -5.67 13.37 27.00
C HIS A 693 -5.57 12.94 25.53
N GLY A 694 -4.68 11.99 25.25
CA GLY A 694 -4.50 11.47 23.90
C GLY A 694 -5.70 10.63 23.49
N VAL A 695 -6.11 10.71 22.23
CA VAL A 695 -7.10 9.83 21.60
C VAL A 695 -6.48 9.23 20.35
N VAL A 696 -6.57 7.91 20.21
CA VAL A 696 -6.21 7.22 18.97
C VAL A 696 -7.45 6.80 18.20
N ARG A 697 -7.39 6.97 16.87
CA ARG A 697 -8.35 6.42 15.90
C ARG A 697 -7.57 5.72 14.79
N ILE A 698 -8.06 4.57 14.33
CA ILE A 698 -7.41 3.75 13.31
C ILE A 698 -8.36 3.63 12.10
N PRO A 699 -8.30 4.54 11.11
CA PRO A 699 -9.08 4.43 9.89
C PRO A 699 -8.73 3.14 9.15
N ASN A 700 -9.69 2.22 9.07
CA ASN A 700 -9.48 0.85 8.62
C ASN A 700 -10.65 0.32 7.79
N SER A 701 -10.43 -0.82 7.15
CA SER A 701 -11.47 -1.62 6.52
C SER A 701 -11.25 -3.09 6.85
N GLN A 702 -12.27 -3.72 7.45
CA GLN A 702 -12.35 -5.16 7.67
C GLN A 702 -13.43 -5.77 6.77
N PRO A 703 -13.06 -6.36 5.62
CA PRO A 703 -13.95 -7.26 4.89
C PRO A 703 -14.39 -8.45 5.74
N ALA A 704 -15.50 -9.09 5.37
CA ALA A 704 -15.91 -10.35 5.98
C ALA A 704 -14.77 -11.38 5.93
N ASN A 705 -14.69 -12.23 6.96
CA ASN A 705 -13.61 -13.21 7.20
C ASN A 705 -12.22 -12.62 7.56
N THR A 706 -12.13 -11.32 7.87
CA THR A 706 -10.88 -10.67 8.31
C THR A 706 -10.96 -10.11 9.73
N SER A 707 -9.84 -10.10 10.45
CA SER A 707 -9.73 -9.55 11.80
C SER A 707 -8.49 -8.69 11.97
N ILE A 708 -8.63 -7.58 12.71
CA ILE A 708 -7.56 -6.74 13.22
C ILE A 708 -7.62 -6.82 14.76
N VAL A 709 -6.52 -7.22 15.40
CA VAL A 709 -6.34 -7.05 16.84
C VAL A 709 -5.26 -6.01 17.07
N ALA A 710 -5.64 -4.90 17.68
CA ALA A 710 -4.76 -3.76 17.93
C ALA A 710 -4.34 -3.70 19.39
N THR A 711 -3.05 -3.52 19.63
CA THR A 711 -2.46 -3.30 20.95
C THR A 711 -1.54 -2.08 20.96
N TYR A 712 -1.43 -1.39 22.08
CA TYR A 712 -0.45 -0.32 22.30
C TYR A 712 0.38 -0.58 23.57
N ARG A 713 1.55 0.05 23.63
CA ARG A 713 2.33 0.21 24.87
C ARG A 713 2.96 1.60 24.89
N TYR A 714 3.25 2.11 26.07
CA TYR A 714 3.73 3.47 26.27
C TYR A 714 4.80 3.56 27.36
N SER A 715 5.51 4.69 27.39
CA SER A 715 6.56 5.02 28.35
C SER A 715 6.57 6.53 28.62
N VAL A 716 6.79 6.92 29.88
CA VAL A 716 6.83 8.34 30.32
C VAL A 716 8.26 8.83 30.52
N ASP A 717 9.14 7.97 31.03
CA ASP A 717 10.57 8.21 31.22
C ASP A 717 11.42 7.84 29.98
N GLY A 718 10.84 7.11 29.02
CA GLY A 718 11.53 6.56 27.86
C GLY A 718 12.35 5.29 28.14
N SER A 719 12.30 4.74 29.36
CA SER A 719 13.07 3.55 29.77
C SER A 719 12.17 2.43 30.31
N SER A 720 11.15 2.81 31.09
CA SER A 720 10.13 1.95 31.66
C SER A 720 8.94 1.88 30.70
N TRP A 721 8.68 0.70 30.13
CA TRP A 721 7.57 0.48 29.20
C TRP A 721 6.42 -0.28 29.86
N ALA A 722 5.19 0.18 29.62
CA ALA A 722 3.98 -0.54 29.96
C ALA A 722 3.88 -1.88 29.20
N GLN A 723 3.06 -2.78 29.73
CA GLN A 723 2.66 -3.99 29.00
C GLN A 723 1.82 -3.64 27.77
N TRP A 724 1.76 -4.55 26.80
CA TRP A 724 0.89 -4.39 25.64
C TRP A 724 -0.58 -4.56 26.03
N THR A 725 -1.38 -3.51 25.81
CA THR A 725 -2.81 -3.45 26.13
C THR A 725 -3.62 -3.38 24.84
N SER A 726 -4.69 -4.17 24.73
CA SER A 726 -5.61 -4.14 23.57
C SER A 726 -6.51 -2.91 23.59
N PHE A 727 -6.87 -2.38 22.41
CA PHE A 727 -7.67 -1.16 22.29
C PHE A 727 -8.67 -1.19 21.13
N ASN A 728 -9.65 -0.28 21.16
CA ASN A 728 -10.67 -0.13 20.13
C ASN A 728 -10.18 0.73 18.94
N LEU A 729 -10.39 0.23 17.72
CA LEU A 729 -9.98 0.87 16.47
C LEU A 729 -10.69 2.20 16.18
N THR A 730 -11.94 2.36 16.62
CA THR A 730 -12.74 3.56 16.27
C THR A 730 -12.41 4.77 17.14
N PHE A 731 -12.09 4.52 18.41
CA PHE A 731 -11.81 5.52 19.43
C PHE A 731 -11.26 4.80 20.67
N GLU A 732 -10.10 5.22 21.17
CA GLU A 732 -9.57 4.83 22.49
C GLU A 732 -8.88 6.05 23.13
N GLU A 733 -9.12 6.28 24.42
CA GLU A 733 -8.37 7.24 25.22
C GLU A 733 -7.03 6.64 25.66
N LEU A 734 -5.94 7.37 25.42
CA LEU A 734 -4.58 6.97 25.74
C LEU A 734 -4.16 7.53 27.12
N PRO A 735 -3.53 6.72 27.99
CA PRO A 735 -2.90 7.22 29.20
C PRO A 735 -1.73 8.15 28.86
N ALA A 736 -1.35 9.03 29.80
CA ALA A 736 -0.25 9.97 29.58
C ALA A 736 1.07 9.27 29.20
N PHE A 737 1.71 9.74 28.13
CA PHE A 737 2.93 9.13 27.57
C PHE A 737 3.92 10.17 27.03
N SER A 738 5.20 9.85 27.04
CA SER A 738 6.24 10.60 26.31
C SER A 738 6.60 9.89 25.00
N LEU A 739 6.62 8.55 25.04
CA LEU A 739 6.80 7.65 23.91
C LEU A 739 5.66 6.62 23.87
N ILE A 740 5.14 6.31 22.68
CA ILE A 740 4.12 5.28 22.47
C ILE A 740 4.50 4.39 21.27
N GLN A 741 4.04 3.14 21.27
CA GLN A 741 4.21 2.20 20.17
C GLN A 741 2.94 1.39 19.97
N PHE A 742 2.54 1.19 18.72
CA PHE A 742 1.36 0.45 18.31
C PHE A 742 1.74 -0.86 17.62
N ASN A 743 0.88 -1.86 17.77
CA ASN A 743 1.07 -3.17 17.16
C ASN A 743 -0.28 -3.71 16.65
N PHE A 744 -0.32 -4.14 15.39
CA PHE A 744 -1.52 -4.65 14.73
C PHE A 744 -1.29 -6.08 14.25
N TRP A 745 -2.04 -7.02 14.83
CA TRP A 745 -2.18 -8.38 14.31
C TRP A 745 -3.30 -8.39 13.27
N LEU A 746 -2.94 -8.61 12.02
CA LEU A 746 -3.87 -8.76 10.90
C LEU A 746 -4.10 -10.26 10.65
N SER A 747 -5.32 -10.64 10.32
CA SER A 747 -5.63 -12.01 9.90
C SER A 747 -6.81 -12.11 8.93
N THR A 748 -6.85 -13.22 8.19
CA THR A 748 -7.92 -13.62 7.27
C THR A 748 -8.12 -15.12 7.35
N THR A 749 -9.36 -15.62 7.28
CA THR A 749 -9.63 -17.07 7.27
C THR A 749 -9.80 -17.63 5.85
N ASN A 750 -9.96 -16.78 4.83
CA ASN A 750 -10.29 -17.20 3.46
C ASN A 750 -9.20 -16.91 2.41
N ASN A 751 -8.13 -16.21 2.79
CA ASN A 751 -6.99 -15.77 1.95
C ASN A 751 -7.30 -14.90 0.70
N THR A 752 -8.56 -14.73 0.31
CA THR A 752 -8.96 -13.86 -0.82
C THR A 752 -9.11 -12.39 -0.42
N THR A 753 -9.36 -12.10 0.86
CA THR A 753 -9.43 -10.74 1.41
C THR A 753 -8.41 -10.51 2.52
N THR A 754 -8.00 -9.24 2.67
CA THR A 754 -7.14 -8.74 3.76
C THR A 754 -7.87 -7.63 4.51
N PRO A 755 -7.69 -7.50 5.83
CA PRO A 755 -7.98 -6.26 6.51
C PRO A 755 -6.98 -5.18 6.03
N ARG A 756 -7.38 -3.90 6.12
CA ARG A 756 -6.59 -2.74 5.66
C ARG A 756 -6.60 -1.63 6.70
N ILE A 757 -5.46 -0.97 6.93
CA ILE A 757 -5.33 0.22 7.81
C ILE A 757 -4.68 1.36 7.02
N ASN A 758 -5.23 2.58 7.10
CA ASN A 758 -4.76 3.75 6.34
C ASN A 758 -3.75 4.59 7.13
N SER A 759 -4.02 4.83 8.42
CA SER A 759 -3.22 5.67 9.30
C SER A 759 -3.37 5.28 10.77
N ILE A 760 -2.50 5.84 11.61
CA ILE A 760 -2.70 5.97 13.06
C ILE A 760 -2.97 7.45 13.32
N ASP A 761 -4.24 7.80 13.53
CA ASP A 761 -4.64 9.18 13.80
C ASP A 761 -4.56 9.43 15.31
N LEU A 762 -3.79 10.44 15.70
CA LEU A 762 -3.58 10.83 17.09
C LEU A 762 -4.06 12.26 17.31
N ASP A 763 -5.11 12.44 18.11
CA ASP A 763 -5.45 13.70 18.76
C ASP A 763 -4.68 13.73 20.09
N LEU A 764 -3.72 14.63 20.27
CA LEU A 764 -2.91 14.72 21.49
C LEU A 764 -2.91 16.14 22.04
N SER A 765 -2.88 16.31 23.36
CA SER A 765 -2.59 17.59 24.00
C SER A 765 -1.27 17.50 24.78
N ASN A 766 -0.30 18.32 24.45
CA ASN A 766 1.11 18.05 24.74
C ASN A 766 1.71 19.10 25.66
N TRP A 767 2.42 18.67 26.70
CA TRP A 767 3.16 19.52 27.64
C TRP A 767 4.65 19.32 27.45
N TYR A 768 5.37 20.37 27.06
CA TYR A 768 6.84 20.39 27.03
C TYR A 768 7.40 20.40 28.45
N SER A 769 8.43 19.60 28.75
CA SER A 769 9.21 19.76 30.00
C SER A 769 10.05 21.03 29.94
N ILE A 770 10.27 21.65 31.11
CA ILE A 770 11.04 22.89 31.25
C ILE A 770 12.33 22.56 31.98
N ASP A 771 13.34 22.18 31.19
CA ASP A 771 14.66 21.81 31.67
C ASP A 771 15.59 23.02 31.83
N ASN A 772 16.48 22.99 32.83
CA ASN A 772 17.54 23.97 33.06
C ASN A 772 17.10 25.43 33.26
N PHE A 773 15.85 25.69 33.70
CA PHE A 773 15.41 27.04 34.07
C PHE A 773 16.31 27.65 35.17
N ARG A 774 16.83 28.85 34.90
CA ARG A 774 17.56 29.69 35.87
C ARG A 774 17.04 31.11 35.79
N LEU A 775 16.78 31.71 36.94
CA LEU A 775 16.40 33.11 37.09
C LEU A 775 17.42 33.81 37.98
N ALA A 776 17.99 34.91 37.49
CA ALA A 776 18.89 35.78 38.23
C ALA A 776 18.40 37.23 38.11
N ILE A 777 18.50 38.00 39.20
CA ILE A 777 18.06 39.39 39.27
C ILE A 777 19.25 40.24 39.71
N SER A 778 19.64 41.21 38.88
CA SER A 778 20.66 42.20 39.20
C SER A 778 20.06 43.59 39.30
N ASN A 779 20.62 44.43 40.17
CA ASN A 779 20.33 45.86 40.25
C ASN A 779 21.42 46.74 39.61
N THR A 780 22.43 46.14 38.96
CA THR A 780 23.52 46.85 38.27
C THR A 780 23.37 46.78 36.76
N THR A 781 23.31 47.94 36.11
CA THR A 781 23.28 48.06 34.65
C THR A 781 24.64 47.72 34.04
N GLY A 782 24.72 46.67 33.23
CA GLY A 782 25.91 46.31 32.44
C GLY A 782 26.96 45.45 33.15
N GLY A 783 26.67 44.90 34.33
CA GLY A 783 27.52 43.88 34.96
C GLY A 783 27.14 42.47 34.51
N SER A 784 28.13 41.63 34.18
CA SER A 784 27.90 40.19 33.95
C SER A 784 27.32 39.53 35.20
N PRO A 785 26.36 38.58 35.05
CA PRO A 785 25.78 37.89 36.19
C PRO A 785 26.79 36.98 36.91
N ILE A 786 26.53 36.74 38.20
CA ILE A 786 27.22 35.78 39.08
C ILE A 786 26.25 34.62 39.35
#